data_AF-A0A1J4ZEL4-F1
#
_entry.id   AF-A0A1J4ZEL4-F1
#
_cell.length_a   1.000
_cell.length_b   1.000
_cell.length_c   1.000
_cell.angle_alpha   90.00
_cell.angle_beta   90.00
_cell.angle_gamma   90.00
#
_symmetry.space_group_name_H-M   'P 1'
#
loop_
_entity.id
_entity.type
_entity.pdbx_description
1 polymer ?
#
loop_
_entity_poly.entity_id
_entity_poly.type
_entity_poly.pdbx_seq_one_letter_code
_entity_poly.pdbx_strand_id
1 'polypeptide(L)'
;MKKQSNKYNTFIISLSLVGSMVLLGLGADVFSVSWRQLIKPVFVKEVKKEGVDFILVDDFEKGQSSGVFYERKNSIGGYQGTWAKRPSYSIITKLSDERDSARGRYLAIEYKKEAGWAGWYTLLNNADISNYNALTFWVKGDKGGEKFDIGLADAKMQEFQMDAVYAGPIDLFLPLGVTTEWQKVKIPVSRVESQIDLNKMGSIVLWFKYGGEGKVYIDDMEFESDKEVQKKEAFNSPKANFDPKHPRSLWVWKVDPVTNQKGRKELLQLCKDAAITNMYLYFGDFDPEKEPEYASGLADFLKEAHKFGIKVEALTGNPVWALKVYHQSCLDWIDAFLKFNKTRPQNERIDGVSLDVEPYLTSEWQSDTDRVRSDYIDLLKKVRKLVLRYNQEFKIGVAIPHFYSEIDKGKFEEKTLELVDYAAVMAYYDDPNKIIEKSAPHFVIADKLGKKISIGVETQDLIALNQGERRQTFFEEGWEEMEDSLAQVSKKFKSHPSFEGFAIHCYYSYKLLQRGRNVPIKQRPKDIYSIVSKRRLSNIKIDGNLSDWDLSSMYAVDKKVNVVYGQFSWAGPNDLSAKIYSMWDDGNLYFAFDITDDVIEQEKAKHDLWEGDHIEMWLDMNLMADYNEAINSNDDYQFGFSPGNLKKLKSEVYTWTPELSNMDYTKEIEIASAKTEKGYVIEVKLPARVLYASRDTRQPVNLRRSVWFKNGDKFGISVDPSDCDDPAAPQKVLMSSSVSRAWGDPTTFGILELK
;
A
#
# COMPACT_ATOMS: atom_id res chain seq x y z
N MET A 1 5.73 -39.19 20.48
CA MET A 1 4.63 -38.45 21.13
C MET A 1 4.69 -37.00 20.65
N LYS A 2 3.56 -36.57 20.09
CA LYS A 2 3.17 -35.29 19.44
C LYS A 2 4.17 -34.12 19.38
N LYS A 3 4.62 -33.83 18.15
CA LYS A 3 5.04 -32.51 17.64
C LYS A 3 3.77 -31.68 17.32
N GLN A 4 3.71 -30.43 17.76
CA GLN A 4 2.69 -29.46 17.35
C GLN A 4 3.33 -28.52 16.31
N SER A 5 2.81 -28.60 15.08
CA SER A 5 3.13 -27.69 13.98
C SER A 5 2.11 -26.54 13.97
N ASN A 6 2.62 -25.31 13.94
CA ASN A 6 1.85 -24.11 13.69
C ASN A 6 1.35 -24.12 12.23
N LYS A 7 0.03 -24.08 12.05
CA LYS A 7 -0.62 -23.82 10.76
C LYS A 7 -1.02 -22.36 10.70
N TYR A 8 -0.40 -21.63 9.79
CA TYR A 8 -0.88 -20.34 9.30
C TYR A 8 -2.07 -20.61 8.37
N ASN A 9 -3.24 -20.03 8.68
CA ASN A 9 -4.42 -20.09 7.82
C ASN A 9 -4.57 -18.77 7.07
N THR A 10 -4.49 -18.86 5.75
CA THR A 10 -4.79 -17.83 4.75
C THR A 10 -6.28 -17.50 4.77
N PHE A 11 -6.61 -16.20 4.79
CA PHE A 11 -7.97 -15.69 4.71
C PHE A 11 -8.50 -15.81 3.28
N ILE A 12 -9.50 -16.68 3.09
CA ILE A 12 -10.37 -16.66 1.90
C ILE A 12 -11.67 -15.95 2.31
N ILE A 13 -11.91 -14.79 1.72
CA ILE A 13 -13.18 -14.06 1.85
C ILE A 13 -14.18 -14.67 0.86
N SER A 14 -15.01 -15.58 1.36
CA SER A 14 -16.34 -15.86 0.80
C SER A 14 -17.11 -16.67 1.81
N LEU A 15 -18.11 -16.08 2.47
CA LEU A 15 -19.19 -16.86 3.08
C LEU A 15 -20.47 -16.03 3.11
N SER A 16 -21.23 -16.24 2.04
CA SER A 16 -22.67 -16.06 1.98
C SER A 16 -23.35 -16.72 3.18
N LEU A 17 -24.20 -15.96 3.85
CA LEU A 17 -25.16 -16.44 4.85
C LEU A 17 -26.06 -17.52 4.24
N VAL A 18 -26.02 -18.73 4.80
CA VAL A 18 -27.13 -19.68 4.73
C VAL A 18 -27.45 -20.11 6.15
N GLY A 19 -28.65 -19.72 6.60
CA GLY A 19 -29.19 -20.10 7.89
C GLY A 19 -29.50 -21.59 7.95
N SER A 20 -29.33 -22.19 9.12
CA SER A 20 -29.99 -23.44 9.49
C SER A 20 -30.14 -23.50 11.01
N MET A 21 -31.39 -23.32 11.46
CA MET A 21 -31.90 -23.77 12.75
C MET A 21 -31.90 -25.30 12.76
N VAL A 22 -31.31 -25.94 13.77
CA VAL A 22 -31.88 -27.12 14.46
C VAL A 22 -31.44 -27.10 15.93
N LEU A 23 -32.44 -27.32 16.80
CA LEU A 23 -32.42 -27.32 18.26
C LEU A 23 -31.50 -28.38 18.91
N LEU A 24 -31.07 -28.09 20.14
CA LEU A 24 -31.20 -28.87 21.39
C LEU A 24 -30.47 -28.03 22.46
N GLY A 25 -31.13 -27.19 23.27
CA GLY A 25 -32.05 -27.58 24.33
C GLY A 25 -31.38 -27.27 25.67
N LEU A 26 -31.74 -26.13 26.29
CA LEU A 26 -31.88 -25.87 27.74
C LEU A 26 -31.85 -24.34 28.02
N GLY A 27 -33.04 -23.80 28.31
CA GLY A 27 -33.28 -22.71 29.27
C GLY A 27 -32.73 -21.29 28.97
N ALA A 28 -33.53 -20.47 28.29
CA ALA A 28 -33.47 -19.02 28.42
C ALA A 28 -34.88 -18.43 28.28
N ASP A 29 -35.64 -18.45 29.36
CA ASP A 29 -36.64 -17.42 29.59
C ASP A 29 -35.92 -16.13 30.00
N VAL A 30 -36.50 -14.99 29.59
CA VAL A 30 -36.22 -13.59 29.97
C VAL A 30 -35.69 -12.71 28.82
N PHE A 31 -36.62 -11.88 28.31
CA PHE A 31 -36.54 -10.73 27.39
C PHE A 31 -36.42 -10.95 25.87
N SER A 32 -37.54 -11.30 25.23
CA SER A 32 -37.83 -10.92 23.85
C SER A 32 -38.54 -9.56 23.81
N VAL A 33 -37.81 -8.48 23.52
CA VAL A 33 -38.42 -7.24 23.02
C VAL A 33 -38.38 -7.30 21.51
N SER A 34 -39.56 -7.47 20.90
CA SER A 34 -39.77 -7.43 19.46
C SER A 34 -39.26 -6.11 18.87
N TRP A 35 -38.25 -6.20 17.99
CA TRP A 35 -37.68 -5.09 17.20
C TRP A 35 -38.72 -4.32 16.36
N ARG A 36 -39.93 -4.86 16.17
CA ARG A 36 -40.97 -4.25 15.33
C ARG A 36 -41.81 -3.16 15.99
N GLN A 37 -41.66 -2.90 17.30
CA GLN A 37 -42.52 -1.94 18.03
C GLN A 37 -41.92 -0.54 18.27
N LEU A 38 -40.70 -0.25 17.83
CA LEU A 38 -40.01 1.02 18.16
C LEU A 38 -39.79 2.00 16.99
N ILE A 39 -40.25 1.70 15.78
CA ILE A 39 -40.10 2.61 14.63
C ILE A 39 -41.44 3.28 14.34
N LYS A 40 -41.65 4.46 14.95
CA LYS A 40 -42.55 5.45 14.35
C LYS A 40 -41.68 6.35 13.46
N PRO A 41 -42.04 6.57 12.18
CA PRO A 41 -41.33 7.54 11.36
C PRO A 41 -41.47 8.92 12.00
N VAL A 42 -40.38 9.45 12.53
CA VAL A 42 -40.31 10.84 12.99
C VAL A 42 -39.82 11.66 11.81
N PHE A 43 -40.66 12.58 11.34
CA PHE A 43 -40.23 13.58 10.37
C PHE A 43 -39.14 14.44 11.02
N VAL A 44 -37.95 14.41 10.44
CA VAL A 44 -36.78 15.19 10.89
C VAL A 44 -37.07 16.67 10.65
N LYS A 45 -36.96 17.48 11.70
CA LYS A 45 -36.94 18.94 11.58
C LYS A 45 -35.49 19.34 11.26
N GLU A 46 -35.25 19.88 10.08
CA GLU A 46 -33.97 20.53 9.74
C GLU A 46 -33.65 21.57 10.82
N VAL A 47 -32.56 21.37 11.57
CA VAL A 47 -32.02 22.42 12.44
C VAL A 47 -31.02 23.21 11.62
N LYS A 48 -31.54 24.15 10.82
CA LYS A 48 -30.70 25.10 10.08
C LYS A 48 -30.07 26.10 11.05
N LYS A 49 -28.74 26.07 11.19
CA LYS A 49 -27.98 27.20 11.75
C LYS A 49 -27.90 28.25 10.64
N GLU A 50 -28.20 29.51 10.95
CA GLU A 50 -28.19 30.57 9.93
C GLU A 50 -26.85 30.59 9.18
N GLY A 51 -26.89 30.33 7.87
CA GLY A 51 -25.74 30.47 6.97
C GLY A 51 -25.04 29.19 6.49
N VAL A 52 -25.38 27.98 6.99
CA VAL A 52 -24.80 26.71 6.50
C VAL A 52 -25.89 25.64 6.36
N ASP A 53 -25.97 24.99 5.20
CA ASP A 53 -26.84 23.83 4.95
C ASP A 53 -26.10 22.55 5.34
N PHE A 54 -26.50 21.94 6.47
CA PHE A 54 -25.91 20.70 7.01
C PHE A 54 -26.96 19.90 7.79
N ILE A 55 -26.71 18.59 7.97
CA ILE A 55 -27.44 17.73 8.89
C ILE A 55 -26.55 17.45 10.11
N LEU A 56 -26.96 17.93 11.28
CA LEU A 56 -26.32 17.57 12.55
C LEU A 56 -26.73 16.16 12.99
N VAL A 57 -25.85 15.18 12.82
CA VAL A 57 -26.08 13.81 13.27
C VAL A 57 -26.03 13.74 14.80
N ASP A 58 -24.96 14.24 15.41
CA ASP A 58 -24.80 14.28 16.86
C ASP A 58 -23.79 15.37 17.26
N ASP A 59 -24.17 16.23 18.19
CA ASP A 59 -23.29 17.14 18.95
C ASP A 59 -22.94 16.51 20.32
N PHE A 60 -23.45 15.31 20.60
CA PHE A 60 -23.30 14.57 21.85
C PHE A 60 -23.81 15.29 23.12
N GLU A 61 -24.52 16.41 22.96
CA GLU A 61 -25.09 17.22 24.03
C GLU A 61 -26.37 16.62 24.63
N LYS A 62 -26.99 15.65 23.96
CA LYS A 62 -28.24 15.00 24.38
C LYS A 62 -28.06 13.50 24.58
N GLY A 63 -28.92 12.88 25.39
CA GLY A 63 -28.86 11.45 25.67
C GLY A 63 -27.78 11.03 26.67
N GLN A 64 -27.79 9.74 27.02
CA GLN A 64 -26.88 9.10 27.97
C GLN A 64 -25.91 8.16 27.25
N SER A 65 -24.78 7.85 27.89
CA SER A 65 -23.83 6.82 27.42
C SER A 65 -24.11 5.44 28.03
N SER A 66 -24.73 5.42 29.21
CA SER A 66 -25.21 4.22 29.90
C SER A 66 -26.71 4.01 29.71
N GLY A 67 -27.23 2.88 30.18
CA GLY A 67 -28.66 2.60 30.17
C GLY A 67 -29.13 1.83 28.93
N VAL A 68 -30.45 1.76 28.77
CA VAL A 68 -31.13 1.00 27.71
C VAL A 68 -31.02 1.73 26.36
N PHE A 69 -31.12 0.99 25.25
CA PHE A 69 -30.85 1.53 23.91
C PHE A 69 -31.57 2.85 23.61
N TYR A 70 -32.81 3.04 24.10
CA TYR A 70 -33.58 4.25 23.82
C TYR A 70 -33.05 5.53 24.48
N GLU A 71 -32.18 5.41 25.49
CA GLU A 71 -31.58 6.53 26.23
C GLU A 71 -30.33 7.07 25.51
N ARG A 72 -29.78 6.32 24.55
CA ARG A 72 -28.57 6.64 23.78
C ARG A 72 -28.92 7.25 22.43
N LYS A 73 -29.71 8.34 22.41
CA LYS A 73 -30.10 9.02 21.17
C LYS A 73 -29.06 10.04 20.72
N ASN A 74 -28.89 10.16 19.41
CA ASN A 74 -28.20 11.25 18.73
C ASN A 74 -29.18 12.42 18.43
N SER A 75 -28.69 13.50 17.80
CA SER A 75 -29.47 14.71 17.51
C SER A 75 -30.58 14.53 16.48
N ILE A 76 -30.48 13.54 15.60
CA ILE A 76 -31.56 13.14 14.66
C ILE A 76 -32.48 12.03 15.21
N GLY A 77 -32.37 11.72 16.51
CA GLY A 77 -33.21 10.75 17.20
C GLY A 77 -32.88 9.29 16.91
N GLY A 78 -31.77 9.01 16.23
CA GLY A 78 -31.23 7.66 16.02
C GLY A 78 -30.48 7.17 17.25
N TYR A 79 -30.33 5.84 17.36
CA TYR A 79 -29.62 5.22 18.48
C TYR A 79 -28.13 5.09 18.17
N GLN A 80 -27.30 5.13 19.22
CA GLN A 80 -25.88 4.82 19.12
C GLN A 80 -25.48 3.71 20.09
N GLY A 81 -24.44 2.96 19.75
CA GLY A 81 -24.02 1.80 20.52
C GLY A 81 -22.66 1.25 20.13
N THR A 82 -22.24 0.22 20.86
CA THR A 82 -20.99 -0.51 20.64
C THR A 82 -21.27 -1.98 20.36
N TRP A 83 -20.36 -2.63 19.63
CA TRP A 83 -20.32 -4.09 19.46
C TRP A 83 -18.89 -4.55 19.65
N ALA A 84 -18.71 -5.70 20.28
CA ALA A 84 -17.43 -6.36 20.35
C ALA A 84 -17.57 -7.86 20.60
N LYS A 85 -16.55 -8.63 20.22
CA LYS A 85 -16.39 -10.03 20.60
C LYS A 85 -15.23 -10.16 21.59
N ARG A 86 -15.53 -10.61 22.81
CA ARG A 86 -14.50 -10.83 23.86
C ARG A 86 -13.37 -11.74 23.34
N PRO A 87 -12.11 -11.51 23.73
CA PRO A 87 -11.64 -10.53 24.73
C PRO A 87 -11.61 -9.06 24.30
N SER A 88 -11.98 -8.72 23.05
CA SER A 88 -12.11 -7.32 22.64
C SER A 88 -13.32 -6.63 23.26
N TYR A 89 -13.25 -5.31 23.40
CA TYR A 89 -14.35 -4.47 23.88
C TYR A 89 -14.31 -3.06 23.27
N SER A 90 -15.46 -2.39 23.31
CA SER A 90 -15.58 -0.94 23.11
C SER A 90 -16.64 -0.38 24.06
N ILE A 91 -16.34 0.76 24.68
CA ILE A 91 -17.15 1.43 25.70
C ILE A 91 -17.28 2.90 25.32
N ILE A 92 -18.49 3.44 25.46
CA ILE A 92 -18.75 4.86 25.23
C ILE A 92 -19.05 5.60 26.53
N THR A 93 -18.54 6.82 26.65
CA THR A 93 -18.82 7.73 27.76
C THR A 93 -18.98 9.15 27.22
N LYS A 94 -20.01 9.88 27.64
CA LYS A 94 -20.13 11.31 27.34
C LYS A 94 -19.38 12.12 28.39
N LEU A 95 -18.39 12.91 27.97
CA LEU A 95 -17.52 13.71 28.83
C LEU A 95 -17.69 15.19 28.50
N SER A 96 -17.37 16.09 29.44
CA SER A 96 -17.44 17.55 29.25
C SER A 96 -16.05 18.13 28.96
N ASP A 97 -15.91 18.97 27.94
CA ASP A 97 -14.67 19.70 27.60
C ASP A 97 -15.02 21.06 26.96
N GLU A 98 -14.03 21.94 26.83
CA GLU A 98 -14.13 23.24 26.18
C GLU A 98 -13.49 23.18 24.79
N ARG A 99 -14.27 22.82 23.76
CA ARG A 99 -13.85 23.00 22.36
C ARG A 99 -14.23 24.40 21.90
N ASP A 100 -13.25 25.25 21.57
CA ASP A 100 -13.45 26.60 21.00
C ASP A 100 -14.45 27.50 21.78
N SER A 101 -14.29 27.62 23.11
CA SER A 101 -15.12 28.48 23.98
C SER A 101 -16.64 28.18 24.00
N ALA A 102 -17.10 27.15 23.29
CA ALA A 102 -18.41 26.55 23.44
C ALA A 102 -18.32 25.44 24.49
N ARG A 103 -19.10 25.58 25.57
CA ARG A 103 -19.19 24.55 26.62
C ARG A 103 -20.09 23.42 26.12
N GLY A 104 -19.58 22.19 26.11
CA GLY A 104 -20.29 21.04 25.57
C GLY A 104 -19.84 19.67 26.08
N ARG A 105 -20.52 18.62 25.64
CA ARG A 105 -20.18 17.22 25.84
C ARG A 105 -19.73 16.59 24.52
N TYR A 106 -18.72 15.75 24.57
CA TYR A 106 -18.24 14.94 23.45
C TYR A 106 -18.34 13.45 23.80
N LEU A 107 -18.21 12.59 22.79
CA LEU A 107 -18.20 11.14 22.96
C LEU A 107 -16.76 10.63 23.11
N ALA A 108 -16.45 10.06 24.26
CA ALA A 108 -15.27 9.22 24.43
C ALA A 108 -15.60 7.77 24.07
N ILE A 109 -14.78 7.15 23.22
CA ILE A 109 -14.86 5.74 22.84
C ILE A 109 -13.55 5.07 23.25
N GLU A 110 -13.59 4.29 24.32
CA GLU A 110 -12.49 3.44 24.76
C GLU A 110 -12.61 2.08 24.09
N TYR A 111 -11.52 1.56 23.54
CA TYR A 111 -11.51 0.28 22.85
C TYR A 111 -10.27 -0.54 23.17
N LYS A 112 -10.44 -1.86 23.12
CA LYS A 112 -9.36 -2.84 23.06
C LYS A 112 -9.69 -3.88 22.01
N LYS A 113 -8.81 -4.04 21.04
CA LYS A 113 -8.88 -5.04 19.98
C LYS A 113 -7.79 -6.09 20.19
N GLU A 114 -8.22 -7.25 20.66
CA GLU A 114 -7.34 -8.40 20.95
C GLU A 114 -7.68 -9.60 20.06
N ALA A 115 -8.96 -9.95 19.93
CA ALA A 115 -9.45 -10.95 18.96
C ALA A 115 -10.91 -10.67 18.54
N GLY A 116 -11.39 -11.28 17.46
CA GLY A 116 -12.75 -10.98 16.96
C GLY A 116 -12.86 -9.52 16.46
N TRP A 117 -13.97 -8.84 16.75
CA TRP A 117 -14.31 -7.50 16.26
C TRP A 117 -14.62 -6.54 17.42
N ALA A 118 -14.48 -5.23 17.18
CA ALA A 118 -14.89 -4.14 18.08
C ALA A 118 -15.25 -2.88 17.27
N GLY A 119 -16.23 -2.09 17.73
CA GLY A 119 -16.62 -0.85 17.03
C GLY A 119 -17.68 -0.01 17.75
N TRP A 120 -18.03 1.11 17.14
CA TRP A 120 -19.11 2.03 17.54
C TRP A 120 -19.95 2.49 16.33
N TYR A 121 -21.26 2.66 16.51
CA TYR A 121 -22.20 3.03 15.45
C TYR A 121 -23.15 4.11 15.95
N THR A 122 -23.67 4.89 14.99
CA THR A 122 -24.81 5.79 15.18
C THR A 122 -25.79 5.61 14.04
N LEU A 123 -27.08 5.45 14.36
CA LEU A 123 -28.16 5.28 13.37
C LEU A 123 -28.59 6.63 12.79
N LEU A 124 -28.90 6.63 11.50
CA LEU A 124 -29.26 7.81 10.74
C LEU A 124 -30.77 7.96 10.49
N ASN A 125 -31.60 7.01 10.94
CA ASN A 125 -33.08 7.10 10.88
C ASN A 125 -33.64 7.48 9.49
N ASN A 126 -33.08 6.93 8.40
CA ASN A 126 -33.45 7.27 7.03
C ASN A 126 -33.17 8.74 6.66
N ALA A 127 -32.14 9.36 7.24
CA ALA A 127 -31.70 10.68 6.81
C ALA A 127 -31.40 10.68 5.30
N ASP A 128 -31.88 11.71 4.62
CA ASP A 128 -31.58 11.97 3.21
C ASP A 128 -30.32 12.84 3.16
N ILE A 129 -29.22 12.26 2.67
CA ILE A 129 -27.95 12.96 2.52
C ILE A 129 -27.62 13.30 1.07
N SER A 130 -28.58 13.16 0.14
CA SER A 130 -28.35 13.31 -1.31
C SER A 130 -27.84 14.69 -1.74
N ASN A 131 -28.05 15.72 -0.92
CA ASN A 131 -27.58 17.09 -1.15
C ASN A 131 -26.22 17.42 -0.50
N TYR A 132 -25.58 16.45 0.17
CA TYR A 132 -24.32 16.66 0.89
C TYR A 132 -23.20 15.82 0.27
N ASN A 133 -21.97 16.33 0.33
CA ASN A 133 -20.81 15.69 -0.27
C ASN A 133 -19.75 15.26 0.77
N ALA A 134 -19.95 15.62 2.04
CA ALA A 134 -19.00 15.37 3.11
C ALA A 134 -19.71 14.87 4.38
N LEU A 135 -19.17 13.81 4.97
CA LEU A 135 -19.34 13.50 6.40
C LEU A 135 -18.18 14.17 7.14
N THR A 136 -18.48 14.95 8.17
CA THR A 136 -17.46 15.61 8.99
C THR A 136 -17.70 15.39 10.47
N PHE A 137 -16.62 15.39 11.24
CA PHE A 137 -16.65 15.36 12.70
C PHE A 137 -15.29 15.80 13.23
N TRP A 138 -15.25 16.25 14.48
CA TRP A 138 -14.01 16.50 15.18
C TRP A 138 -13.52 15.24 15.88
N VAL A 139 -12.21 15.00 15.85
CA VAL A 139 -11.57 13.90 16.55
C VAL A 139 -10.31 14.35 17.27
N LYS A 140 -10.04 13.78 18.44
CA LYS A 140 -8.72 13.72 19.04
C LYS A 140 -8.50 12.37 19.72
N GLY A 141 -7.25 12.02 19.88
CA GLY A 141 -6.78 10.84 20.60
C GLY A 141 -6.43 11.16 22.05
N ASP A 142 -6.30 10.12 22.87
CA ASP A 142 -5.78 10.22 24.22
C ASP A 142 -4.24 10.28 24.22
N LYS A 143 -3.61 9.56 23.29
CA LYS A 143 -2.15 9.51 23.10
C LYS A 143 -1.71 10.03 21.73
N GLY A 144 -2.63 10.14 20.77
CA GLY A 144 -2.29 10.32 19.36
C GLY A 144 -1.87 8.98 18.73
N GLY A 145 -2.10 8.86 17.42
CA GLY A 145 -1.85 7.66 16.63
C GLY A 145 -2.97 6.61 16.70
N GLU A 146 -4.08 6.88 17.39
CA GLU A 146 -5.24 5.98 17.42
C GLU A 146 -5.81 5.75 16.02
N LYS A 147 -6.04 4.48 15.68
CA LYS A 147 -6.51 4.06 14.35
C LYS A 147 -7.88 3.44 14.39
N PHE A 148 -8.73 3.84 13.45
CA PHE A 148 -10.02 3.23 13.20
C PHE A 148 -10.42 3.43 11.74
N ASP A 149 -11.34 2.60 11.27
CA ASP A 149 -11.91 2.72 9.95
C ASP A 149 -13.32 3.30 10.01
N ILE A 150 -13.74 3.93 8.92
CA ILE A 150 -15.06 4.52 8.78
C ILE A 150 -15.86 3.76 7.72
N GLY A 151 -17.11 3.47 8.04
CA GLY A 151 -18.10 2.88 7.14
C GLY A 151 -19.44 3.60 7.18
N LEU A 152 -20.16 3.58 6.05
CA LEU A 152 -21.53 4.07 5.94
C LEU A 152 -22.45 2.98 5.39
N ALA A 153 -23.66 2.87 5.93
CA ALA A 153 -24.68 1.95 5.47
C ALA A 153 -25.96 2.71 5.13
N ASP A 154 -26.67 2.28 4.08
CA ASP A 154 -28.07 2.68 3.87
C ASP A 154 -29.02 1.83 4.72
N ALA A 155 -30.30 2.19 4.72
CA ALA A 155 -31.33 1.51 5.49
C ALA A 155 -31.55 0.06 5.01
N LYS A 156 -31.35 -0.21 3.71
CA LYS A 156 -31.53 -1.54 3.13
C LYS A 156 -30.49 -2.51 3.69
N MET A 157 -29.24 -2.09 3.79
CA MET A 157 -28.16 -2.92 4.36
C MET A 157 -28.49 -3.35 5.79
N GLN A 158 -29.09 -2.47 6.60
CA GLN A 158 -29.54 -2.83 7.94
C GLN A 158 -30.66 -3.88 7.95
N GLU A 159 -31.62 -3.77 7.03
CA GLU A 159 -32.71 -4.74 6.89
C GLU A 159 -32.19 -6.13 6.51
N PHE A 160 -31.17 -6.20 5.64
CA PHE A 160 -30.55 -7.45 5.19
C PHE A 160 -29.39 -7.91 6.08
N GLN A 161 -29.14 -7.27 7.22
CA GLN A 161 -28.02 -7.59 8.13
C GLN A 161 -26.65 -7.56 7.42
N MET A 162 -26.52 -6.70 6.43
CA MET A 162 -25.27 -6.41 5.74
C MET A 162 -24.49 -5.37 6.55
N ASP A 163 -23.16 -5.48 6.51
CA ASP A 163 -22.27 -4.50 7.13
C ASP A 163 -22.25 -3.18 6.31
N ALA A 164 -21.54 -2.18 6.81
CA ALA A 164 -21.37 -0.89 6.14
C ALA A 164 -20.40 -0.96 4.95
N VAL A 165 -20.57 -0.05 3.99
CA VAL A 165 -19.61 0.19 2.91
C VAL A 165 -18.41 0.92 3.48
N TYR A 166 -17.22 0.36 3.22
CA TYR A 166 -15.94 0.90 3.66
C TYR A 166 -15.64 2.25 2.98
N ALA A 167 -15.53 3.33 3.77
CA ALA A 167 -15.15 4.64 3.29
C ALA A 167 -13.62 4.84 3.29
N GLY A 168 -12.91 4.25 4.26
CA GLY A 168 -11.46 4.35 4.40
C GLY A 168 -11.00 4.32 5.87
N PRO A 169 -9.68 4.19 6.11
CA PRO A 169 -9.08 4.36 7.42
C PRO A 169 -9.00 5.85 7.79
N ILE A 170 -9.00 6.19 9.08
CA ILE A 170 -8.93 7.59 9.53
C ILE A 170 -7.68 8.33 9.02
N ASP A 171 -6.54 7.64 8.94
CA ASP A 171 -5.26 8.19 8.47
C ASP A 171 -5.35 8.70 7.02
N LEU A 172 -6.28 8.18 6.21
CA LEU A 172 -6.52 8.65 4.85
C LEU A 172 -7.08 10.09 4.82
N PHE A 173 -7.79 10.49 5.88
CA PHE A 173 -8.43 11.79 6.02
C PHE A 173 -7.67 12.74 6.95
N LEU A 174 -6.76 12.18 7.76
CA LEU A 174 -5.82 12.90 8.63
C LEU A 174 -4.40 12.40 8.35
N PRO A 175 -3.63 13.06 7.46
CA PRO A 175 -2.27 12.61 7.09
C PRO A 175 -1.28 12.54 8.27
N LEU A 176 -1.50 13.34 9.32
CA LEU A 176 -0.76 13.28 10.60
C LEU A 176 -1.22 12.15 11.54
N GLY A 177 -2.19 11.35 11.11
CA GLY A 177 -3.00 10.52 11.98
C GLY A 177 -3.84 11.36 12.94
N VAL A 178 -4.52 10.65 13.84
CA VAL A 178 -5.19 11.26 15.00
C VAL A 178 -4.13 11.80 15.95
N THR A 179 -4.26 13.04 16.41
CA THR A 179 -3.35 13.68 17.38
C THR A 179 -4.04 13.87 18.74
N THR A 180 -3.32 14.36 19.74
CA THR A 180 -3.91 14.75 21.03
C THR A 180 -4.71 16.05 20.96
N GLU A 181 -4.64 16.78 19.85
CA GLU A 181 -5.38 18.01 19.60
C GLU A 181 -6.61 17.73 18.72
N TRP A 182 -7.67 18.53 18.89
CA TRP A 182 -8.89 18.42 18.09
C TRP A 182 -8.61 18.72 16.61
N GLN A 183 -8.98 17.78 15.74
CA GLN A 183 -8.86 17.89 14.28
C GLN A 183 -10.23 17.67 13.62
N LYS A 184 -10.62 18.54 12.66
CA LYS A 184 -11.83 18.32 11.85
C LYS A 184 -11.53 17.32 10.73
N VAL A 185 -12.18 16.17 10.77
CA VAL A 185 -12.16 15.13 9.75
C VAL A 185 -13.16 15.47 8.66
N LYS A 186 -12.79 15.23 7.40
CA LYS A 186 -13.67 15.43 6.24
C LYS A 186 -13.62 14.22 5.32
N ILE A 187 -14.71 13.47 5.29
CA ILE A 187 -14.85 12.22 4.55
C ILE A 187 -15.75 12.47 3.34
N PRO A 188 -15.24 12.34 2.11
CA PRO A 188 -16.04 12.48 0.91
C PRO A 188 -17.12 11.39 0.82
N VAL A 189 -18.38 11.79 0.64
CA VAL A 189 -19.50 10.86 0.42
C VAL A 189 -19.29 10.06 -0.87
N SER A 190 -18.60 10.62 -1.86
CA SER A 190 -18.18 9.96 -3.12
C SER A 190 -17.51 8.60 -2.92
N ARG A 191 -16.87 8.38 -1.75
CA ARG A 191 -16.19 7.11 -1.43
C ARG A 191 -17.13 5.92 -1.37
N VAL A 192 -18.36 6.14 -0.91
CA VAL A 192 -19.35 5.09 -0.67
C VAL A 192 -20.59 5.23 -1.56
N GLU A 193 -20.78 6.40 -2.17
CA GLU A 193 -22.05 6.81 -2.75
C GLU A 193 -22.56 5.92 -3.88
N SER A 194 -21.69 5.19 -4.56
CA SER A 194 -22.06 4.26 -5.62
C SER A 194 -22.64 2.97 -5.10
N GLN A 195 -22.49 2.65 -3.82
CA GLN A 195 -22.88 1.37 -3.22
C GLN A 195 -24.04 1.51 -2.23
N ILE A 196 -24.53 2.73 -1.96
CA ILE A 196 -25.58 3.00 -0.97
C ILE A 196 -26.65 3.95 -1.53
N ASP A 197 -27.88 3.82 -1.03
CA ASP A 197 -28.96 4.81 -1.27
C ASP A 197 -28.83 6.02 -0.34
N LEU A 198 -28.33 7.14 -0.90
CA LEU A 198 -28.14 8.39 -0.16
C LEU A 198 -29.45 9.02 0.37
N ASN A 199 -30.61 8.65 -0.19
CA ASN A 199 -31.89 9.22 0.26
C ASN A 199 -32.39 8.57 1.56
N LYS A 200 -31.82 7.43 1.93
CA LYS A 200 -32.28 6.61 3.07
C LYS A 200 -31.10 6.00 3.79
N MET A 201 -30.40 6.84 4.54
CA MET A 201 -29.24 6.39 5.29
C MET A 201 -29.60 5.56 6.52
N GLY A 202 -28.80 4.52 6.76
CA GLY A 202 -28.95 3.59 7.88
C GLY A 202 -28.05 3.94 9.05
N SER A 203 -26.72 3.95 8.87
CA SER A 203 -25.77 4.16 9.97
C SER A 203 -24.40 4.66 9.52
N ILE A 204 -23.71 5.31 10.45
CA ILE A 204 -22.26 5.51 10.42
C ILE A 204 -21.64 4.51 11.40
N VAL A 205 -20.51 3.92 10.99
CA VAL A 205 -19.83 2.82 11.68
C VAL A 205 -18.35 3.17 11.81
N LEU A 206 -17.79 3.02 13.00
CA LEU A 206 -16.36 3.10 13.27
C LEU A 206 -15.86 1.72 13.69
N TRP A 207 -14.93 1.15 12.93
CA TRP A 207 -14.34 -0.16 13.23
C TRP A 207 -12.96 -0.02 13.88
N PHE A 208 -12.79 -0.62 15.06
CA PHE A 208 -11.49 -0.76 15.73
C PHE A 208 -10.87 -2.10 15.35
N LYS A 209 -10.39 -2.21 14.11
CA LYS A 209 -9.87 -3.48 13.57
C LYS A 209 -8.39 -3.72 13.89
N TYR A 210 -7.63 -2.65 14.11
CA TYR A 210 -6.21 -2.69 14.41
C TYR A 210 -5.98 -3.18 15.84
N GLY A 211 -5.07 -4.14 16.02
CA GLY A 211 -4.74 -4.67 17.35
C GLY A 211 -4.23 -3.57 18.28
N GLY A 212 -4.56 -3.67 19.57
CA GLY A 212 -4.15 -2.72 20.60
C GLY A 212 -5.31 -2.16 21.40
N GLU A 213 -5.04 -1.16 22.22
CA GLU A 213 -6.04 -0.43 23.00
C GLU A 213 -5.83 1.07 22.85
N GLY A 214 -6.91 1.83 22.96
CA GLY A 214 -6.88 3.26 22.79
C GLY A 214 -8.19 3.90 23.19
N LYS A 215 -8.20 5.23 23.15
CA LYS A 215 -9.39 6.02 23.45
C LYS A 215 -9.43 7.19 22.48
N VAL A 216 -10.54 7.29 21.75
CA VAL A 216 -10.78 8.38 20.80
C VAL A 216 -11.94 9.23 21.30
N TYR A 217 -11.87 10.50 20.98
CA TYR A 217 -12.84 11.51 21.37
C TYR A 217 -13.45 12.08 20.10
N ILE A 218 -14.79 12.07 19.99
CA ILE A 218 -15.52 12.47 18.79
C ILE A 218 -16.55 13.52 19.15
N ASP A 219 -16.67 14.54 18.30
CA ASP A 219 -17.59 15.65 18.50
C ASP A 219 -18.11 16.24 17.17
N ASP A 220 -19.27 16.91 17.21
CA ASP A 220 -19.99 17.54 16.08
C ASP A 220 -19.96 16.75 14.77
N MET A 221 -20.68 15.63 14.73
CA MET A 221 -20.83 14.81 13.55
C MET A 221 -21.91 15.35 12.62
N GLU A 222 -21.55 15.69 11.39
CA GLU A 222 -22.39 16.41 10.44
C GLU A 222 -22.27 15.87 9.01
N PHE A 223 -23.36 15.92 8.24
CA PHE A 223 -23.28 15.91 6.78
C PHE A 223 -23.35 17.35 6.26
N GLU A 224 -22.34 17.79 5.51
CA GLU A 224 -22.27 19.15 4.97
C GLU A 224 -21.91 19.16 3.48
N SER A 225 -22.18 20.29 2.83
CA SER A 225 -21.72 20.58 1.47
C SER A 225 -20.42 21.37 1.54
N ASP A 226 -19.30 20.70 1.26
CA ASP A 226 -17.96 21.27 1.31
C ASP A 226 -17.27 21.28 -0.06
N LYS A 227 -16.96 22.47 -0.58
CA LYS A 227 -16.27 22.63 -1.86
C LYS A 227 -14.83 22.12 -1.81
N GLU A 228 -14.16 22.15 -0.66
CA GLU A 228 -12.79 21.67 -0.51
C GLU A 228 -12.73 20.14 -0.59
N VAL A 229 -13.76 19.43 -0.13
CA VAL A 229 -13.87 17.98 -0.29
C VAL A 229 -13.95 17.61 -1.78
N GLN A 230 -14.78 18.29 -2.56
CA GLN A 230 -14.86 18.09 -4.02
C GLN A 230 -13.53 18.38 -4.72
N LYS A 231 -12.85 19.48 -4.37
CA LYS A 231 -11.55 19.82 -4.94
C LYS A 231 -10.50 18.75 -4.62
N LYS A 232 -10.47 18.27 -3.38
CA LYS A 232 -9.53 17.21 -2.95
C LYS A 232 -9.77 15.90 -3.68
N GLU A 233 -11.03 15.48 -3.85
CA GLU A 233 -11.34 14.27 -4.62
C GLU A 233 -10.91 14.40 -6.09
N ALA A 234 -11.20 15.54 -6.72
CA ALA A 234 -10.77 15.79 -8.10
C ALA A 234 -9.24 15.89 -8.25
N PHE A 235 -8.54 16.40 -7.23
CA PHE A 235 -7.08 16.44 -7.17
C PHE A 235 -6.46 15.04 -7.00
N ASN A 236 -7.10 14.21 -6.16
CA ASN A 236 -6.64 12.86 -5.84
C ASN A 236 -7.06 11.79 -6.87
N SER A 237 -8.01 12.08 -7.76
CA SER A 237 -8.47 11.12 -8.75
C SER A 237 -7.33 10.68 -9.69
N PRO A 238 -7.09 9.36 -9.86
CA PRO A 238 -6.02 8.87 -10.73
C PRO A 238 -6.14 9.32 -12.18
N LYS A 239 -4.99 9.60 -12.81
CA LYS A 239 -4.89 10.00 -14.21
C LYS A 239 -3.72 9.33 -14.88
N ALA A 240 -3.87 8.97 -16.15
CA ALA A 240 -2.78 8.43 -16.95
C ALA A 240 -2.83 8.96 -18.39
N ASN A 241 -1.67 8.98 -19.06
CA ASN A 241 -1.60 9.32 -20.47
C ASN A 241 -2.04 8.13 -21.33
N PHE A 242 -2.94 8.39 -22.28
CA PHE A 242 -3.40 7.37 -23.21
C PHE A 242 -2.32 7.00 -24.23
N ASP A 243 -1.98 5.70 -24.31
CA ASP A 243 -1.12 5.13 -25.33
C ASP A 243 -1.88 4.02 -26.09
N PRO A 244 -2.30 4.26 -27.35
CA PRO A 244 -3.07 3.26 -28.10
C PRO A 244 -2.26 2.02 -28.49
N LYS A 245 -0.92 2.06 -28.41
CA LYS A 245 -0.06 0.90 -28.70
C LYS A 245 0.12 -0.02 -27.49
N HIS A 246 -0.05 0.54 -26.30
CA HIS A 246 0.18 -0.15 -25.04
C HIS A 246 -1.04 -0.01 -24.14
N PRO A 247 -2.15 -0.73 -24.45
CA PRO A 247 -3.39 -0.67 -23.67
C PRO A 247 -3.17 -0.93 -22.18
N ARG A 248 -4.03 -0.33 -21.36
CA ARG A 248 -4.04 -0.53 -19.91
C ARG A 248 -5.23 -1.38 -19.48
N SER A 249 -4.97 -2.28 -18.55
CA SER A 249 -5.96 -3.18 -17.98
C SER A 249 -6.26 -2.85 -16.51
N LEU A 250 -7.45 -3.19 -16.04
CA LEU A 250 -7.87 -3.01 -14.64
C LEU A 250 -8.58 -4.27 -14.12
N TRP A 251 -8.12 -4.80 -12.97
CA TRP A 251 -8.86 -5.83 -12.24
C TRP A 251 -10.04 -5.22 -11.47
N VAL A 252 -11.24 -5.78 -11.64
CA VAL A 252 -12.49 -5.31 -11.01
C VAL A 252 -13.15 -6.47 -10.25
N TRP A 253 -12.85 -6.58 -8.96
CA TRP A 253 -13.27 -7.73 -8.12
C TRP A 253 -14.61 -7.59 -7.40
N LYS A 254 -14.97 -6.38 -6.96
CA LYS A 254 -16.01 -6.17 -5.93
C LYS A 254 -17.17 -5.27 -6.37
N VAL A 255 -17.18 -4.85 -7.63
CA VAL A 255 -18.24 -3.98 -8.17
C VAL A 255 -19.03 -4.76 -9.20
N ASP A 256 -20.34 -4.67 -9.09
CA ASP A 256 -21.28 -5.16 -10.10
C ASP A 256 -21.79 -3.98 -10.96
N PRO A 257 -21.08 -3.61 -12.05
CA PRO A 257 -21.51 -2.53 -12.93
C PRO A 257 -22.74 -2.90 -13.77
N VAL A 258 -23.18 -4.17 -13.74
CA VAL A 258 -24.33 -4.63 -14.51
C VAL A 258 -25.62 -4.12 -13.88
N THR A 259 -25.83 -4.37 -12.58
CA THR A 259 -27.05 -3.95 -11.89
C THR A 259 -26.92 -2.57 -11.24
N ASN A 260 -25.70 -2.11 -10.95
CA ASN A 260 -25.46 -0.83 -10.29
C ASN A 260 -25.09 0.28 -11.28
N GLN A 261 -26.10 1.05 -11.70
CA GLN A 261 -25.91 2.15 -12.66
C GLN A 261 -24.99 3.28 -12.16
N LYS A 262 -24.96 3.54 -10.86
CA LYS A 262 -24.09 4.58 -10.30
C LYS A 262 -22.64 4.11 -10.26
N GLY A 263 -22.41 2.89 -9.78
CA GLY A 263 -21.11 2.22 -9.81
C GLY A 263 -20.57 2.05 -11.23
N ARG A 264 -21.45 1.75 -12.21
CA ARG A 264 -21.09 1.71 -13.63
C ARG A 264 -20.52 3.04 -14.13
N LYS A 265 -21.21 4.15 -13.86
CA LYS A 265 -20.74 5.48 -14.30
C LYS A 265 -19.41 5.86 -13.65
N GLU A 266 -19.25 5.60 -12.36
CA GLU A 266 -18.00 5.83 -11.64
C GLU A 266 -16.84 5.01 -12.25
N LEU A 267 -17.07 3.72 -12.49
CA LEU A 267 -16.09 2.81 -13.08
C LEU A 267 -15.68 3.24 -14.49
N LEU A 268 -16.64 3.53 -15.38
CA LEU A 268 -16.35 3.95 -16.75
C LEU A 268 -15.63 5.32 -16.79
N GLN A 269 -15.96 6.22 -15.87
CA GLN A 269 -15.28 7.51 -15.76
C GLN A 269 -13.83 7.35 -15.27
N LEU A 270 -13.58 6.53 -14.25
CA LEU A 270 -12.22 6.19 -13.82
C LEU A 270 -11.42 5.56 -14.97
N CYS A 271 -12.01 4.60 -15.68
CA CYS A 271 -11.34 3.96 -16.82
C CYS A 271 -10.92 4.99 -17.87
N LYS A 272 -11.78 5.97 -18.18
CA LYS A 272 -11.44 7.05 -19.10
C LYS A 272 -10.30 7.92 -18.59
N ASP A 273 -10.36 8.37 -17.34
CA ASP A 273 -9.38 9.30 -16.77
C ASP A 273 -7.99 8.63 -16.58
N ALA A 274 -7.99 7.34 -16.25
CA ALA A 274 -6.79 6.52 -16.09
C ALA A 274 -6.39 5.74 -17.36
N ALA A 275 -6.95 6.10 -18.52
CA ALA A 275 -6.64 5.50 -19.82
C ALA A 275 -6.74 3.96 -19.88
N ILE A 276 -7.65 3.37 -19.10
CA ILE A 276 -7.95 1.93 -19.10
C ILE A 276 -8.81 1.60 -20.33
N THR A 277 -8.35 0.63 -21.11
CA THR A 277 -9.04 0.14 -22.30
C THR A 277 -9.47 -1.33 -22.17
N ASN A 278 -8.98 -2.05 -21.15
CA ASN A 278 -9.32 -3.44 -20.91
C ASN A 278 -9.77 -3.60 -19.44
N MET A 279 -10.86 -4.33 -19.22
CA MET A 279 -11.40 -4.60 -17.89
C MET A 279 -11.45 -6.09 -17.65
N TYR A 280 -10.84 -6.55 -16.56
CA TYR A 280 -11.00 -7.91 -16.06
C TYR A 280 -12.10 -7.88 -15.00
N LEU A 281 -13.33 -8.19 -15.41
CA LEU A 281 -14.52 -8.05 -14.56
C LEU A 281 -14.87 -9.36 -13.87
N TYR A 282 -14.85 -9.37 -12.54
CA TYR A 282 -15.10 -10.57 -11.76
C TYR A 282 -16.57 -10.99 -11.85
N PHE A 283 -16.80 -12.25 -12.20
CA PHE A 283 -18.14 -12.84 -12.28
C PHE A 283 -18.37 -13.96 -11.25
N GLY A 284 -17.34 -14.36 -10.48
CA GLY A 284 -17.47 -15.48 -9.53
C GLY A 284 -18.03 -16.74 -10.18
N ASP A 285 -19.12 -17.28 -9.61
CA ASP A 285 -19.81 -18.47 -10.12
C ASP A 285 -21.01 -18.15 -11.05
N PHE A 286 -21.16 -16.89 -11.49
CA PHE A 286 -22.24 -16.47 -12.39
C PHE A 286 -22.27 -17.32 -13.67
N ASP A 287 -23.48 -17.74 -14.04
CA ASP A 287 -23.74 -18.51 -15.26
C ASP A 287 -24.83 -17.82 -16.10
N PRO A 288 -24.49 -17.19 -17.24
CA PRO A 288 -25.45 -16.48 -18.07
C PRO A 288 -26.56 -17.35 -18.67
N GLU A 289 -26.42 -18.69 -18.69
CA GLU A 289 -27.50 -19.59 -19.10
C GLU A 289 -28.52 -19.79 -17.99
N LYS A 290 -28.09 -19.73 -16.72
CA LYS A 290 -28.95 -19.94 -15.54
C LYS A 290 -29.57 -18.65 -15.01
N GLU A 291 -28.99 -17.50 -15.36
CA GLU A 291 -29.35 -16.19 -14.82
C GLU A 291 -29.71 -15.19 -15.94
N PRO A 292 -30.83 -15.39 -16.66
CA PRO A 292 -31.15 -14.65 -17.89
C PRO A 292 -31.42 -13.15 -17.69
N GLU A 293 -31.94 -12.75 -16.52
CA GLU A 293 -32.18 -11.34 -16.20
C GLU A 293 -30.87 -10.57 -16.08
N TYR A 294 -29.92 -11.10 -15.31
CA TYR A 294 -28.58 -10.53 -15.20
C TYR A 294 -27.84 -10.56 -16.54
N ALA A 295 -27.97 -11.66 -17.31
CA ALA A 295 -27.39 -11.76 -18.64
C ALA A 295 -27.92 -10.68 -19.61
N SER A 296 -29.19 -10.27 -19.48
CA SER A 296 -29.72 -9.14 -20.25
C SER A 296 -29.04 -7.83 -19.86
N GLY A 297 -28.93 -7.55 -18.55
CA GLY A 297 -28.22 -6.37 -18.06
C GLY A 297 -26.75 -6.35 -18.45
N LEU A 298 -26.11 -7.52 -18.50
CA LEU A 298 -24.71 -7.67 -18.91
C LEU A 298 -24.54 -7.25 -20.37
N ALA A 299 -25.45 -7.63 -21.27
CA ALA A 299 -25.40 -7.20 -22.67
C ALA A 299 -25.49 -5.67 -22.81
N ASP A 300 -26.36 -5.02 -22.04
CA ASP A 300 -26.48 -3.56 -22.01
C ASP A 300 -25.21 -2.89 -21.46
N PHE A 301 -24.60 -3.46 -20.41
CA PHE A 301 -23.32 -2.99 -19.89
C PHE A 301 -22.20 -3.12 -20.92
N LEU A 302 -22.05 -4.27 -21.58
CA LEU A 302 -21.02 -4.50 -22.59
C LEU A 302 -21.14 -3.52 -23.75
N LYS A 303 -22.36 -3.25 -24.20
CA LYS A 303 -22.65 -2.24 -25.23
C LYS A 303 -22.17 -0.86 -24.84
N GLU A 304 -22.38 -0.47 -23.58
CA GLU A 304 -21.90 0.80 -23.05
C GLU A 304 -20.37 0.82 -22.94
N ALA A 305 -19.76 -0.23 -22.36
CA ALA A 305 -18.31 -0.35 -22.20
C ALA A 305 -17.59 -0.26 -23.56
N HIS A 306 -18.05 -1.00 -24.57
CA HIS A 306 -17.46 -0.94 -25.92
C HIS A 306 -17.63 0.42 -26.58
N LYS A 307 -18.72 1.13 -26.33
CA LYS A 307 -18.90 2.51 -26.82
C LYS A 307 -17.87 3.47 -26.19
N PHE A 308 -17.43 3.19 -24.97
CA PHE A 308 -16.31 3.87 -24.30
C PHE A 308 -14.93 3.38 -24.75
N GLY A 309 -14.85 2.41 -25.67
CA GLY A 309 -13.60 1.82 -26.13
C GLY A 309 -12.99 0.83 -25.14
N ILE A 310 -13.77 0.32 -24.19
CA ILE A 310 -13.33 -0.61 -23.16
C ILE A 310 -13.73 -2.02 -23.56
N LYS A 311 -12.74 -2.92 -23.65
CA LYS A 311 -12.93 -4.37 -23.76
C LYS A 311 -13.18 -4.97 -22.39
N VAL A 312 -14.06 -5.96 -22.31
CA VAL A 312 -14.43 -6.62 -21.06
C VAL A 312 -14.14 -8.12 -21.17
N GLU A 313 -13.21 -8.59 -20.34
CA GLU A 313 -12.88 -10.00 -20.19
C GLU A 313 -13.44 -10.52 -18.86
N ALA A 314 -14.05 -11.71 -18.89
CA ALA A 314 -14.61 -12.34 -17.70
C ALA A 314 -13.46 -12.85 -16.80
N LEU A 315 -13.46 -12.40 -15.54
CA LEU A 315 -12.45 -12.71 -14.53
C LEU A 315 -12.99 -13.69 -13.48
N THR A 316 -12.12 -14.61 -13.09
CA THR A 316 -12.29 -15.49 -11.93
C THR A 316 -10.92 -15.92 -11.41
N GLY A 317 -10.83 -16.27 -10.13
CA GLY A 317 -9.56 -16.52 -9.44
C GLY A 317 -9.56 -17.72 -8.51
N ASN A 318 -10.11 -18.86 -8.95
CA ASN A 318 -10.20 -20.06 -8.10
C ASN A 318 -8.97 -20.97 -8.26
N PRO A 319 -8.05 -21.08 -7.27
CA PRO A 319 -6.83 -21.86 -7.39
C PRO A 319 -7.07 -23.36 -7.62
N VAL A 320 -8.17 -23.90 -7.09
CA VAL A 320 -8.42 -25.35 -7.18
C VAL A 320 -8.73 -25.80 -8.60
N TRP A 321 -9.09 -24.89 -9.51
CA TRP A 321 -9.28 -25.21 -10.92
C TRP A 321 -8.01 -25.74 -11.58
N ALA A 322 -6.82 -25.47 -11.03
CA ALA A 322 -5.58 -26.07 -11.48
C ALA A 322 -5.50 -27.59 -11.26
N LEU A 323 -6.37 -28.16 -10.41
CA LEU A 323 -6.41 -29.59 -10.12
C LEU A 323 -7.40 -30.29 -11.06
N LYS A 324 -7.01 -31.45 -11.59
CA LYS A 324 -7.78 -32.21 -12.59
C LYS A 324 -9.25 -32.43 -12.26
N VAL A 325 -9.57 -32.62 -10.98
CA VAL A 325 -10.95 -32.87 -10.51
C VAL A 325 -11.88 -31.67 -10.71
N TYR A 326 -11.35 -30.45 -10.79
CA TYR A 326 -12.13 -29.22 -10.95
C TYR A 326 -12.08 -28.61 -12.35
N HIS A 327 -11.40 -29.26 -13.32
CA HIS A 327 -11.28 -28.71 -14.67
C HIS A 327 -12.64 -28.48 -15.34
N GLN A 328 -13.61 -29.37 -15.11
CA GLN A 328 -14.93 -29.26 -15.73
C GLN A 328 -15.67 -28.00 -15.28
N SER A 329 -15.52 -27.58 -14.01
CA SER A 329 -16.12 -26.35 -13.51
C SER A 329 -15.62 -25.12 -14.27
N CYS A 330 -14.31 -25.03 -14.52
CA CYS A 330 -13.73 -23.97 -15.34
C CYS A 330 -14.25 -24.01 -16.79
N LEU A 331 -14.31 -25.20 -17.40
CA LEU A 331 -14.76 -25.36 -18.77
C LEU A 331 -16.24 -25.01 -18.95
N ASP A 332 -17.11 -25.43 -18.02
CA ASP A 332 -18.54 -25.11 -18.06
C ASP A 332 -18.78 -23.61 -17.91
N TRP A 333 -18.03 -22.95 -17.03
CA TRP A 333 -18.10 -21.50 -16.82
C TRP A 333 -17.70 -20.72 -18.09
N ILE A 334 -16.60 -21.09 -18.76
CA ILE A 334 -16.19 -20.47 -20.02
C ILE A 334 -17.19 -20.78 -21.15
N ASP A 335 -17.70 -22.01 -21.23
CA ASP A 335 -18.68 -22.43 -22.23
C ASP A 335 -19.97 -21.60 -22.16
N ALA A 336 -20.43 -21.25 -20.96
CA ALA A 336 -21.60 -20.39 -20.76
C ALA A 336 -21.40 -18.99 -21.38
N PHE A 337 -20.24 -18.35 -21.21
CA PHE A 337 -19.93 -17.07 -21.87
C PHE A 337 -19.80 -17.20 -23.39
N LEU A 338 -19.22 -18.30 -23.88
CA LEU A 338 -19.11 -18.53 -25.32
C LEU A 338 -20.50 -18.71 -25.98
N LYS A 339 -21.44 -19.37 -25.31
CA LYS A 339 -22.85 -19.46 -25.75
C LYS A 339 -23.57 -18.12 -25.66
N PHE A 340 -23.36 -17.38 -24.57
CA PHE A 340 -23.87 -16.02 -24.40
C PHE A 340 -23.47 -15.13 -25.58
N ASN A 341 -22.21 -15.19 -26.02
CA ASN A 341 -21.70 -14.43 -27.15
C ASN A 341 -22.31 -14.85 -28.49
N LYS A 342 -22.49 -16.17 -28.71
CA LYS A 342 -22.96 -16.74 -29.98
C LYS A 342 -24.31 -16.18 -30.43
N THR A 343 -25.17 -15.80 -29.49
CA THR A 343 -26.52 -15.30 -29.76
C THR A 343 -26.60 -13.77 -29.87
N ARG A 344 -25.46 -13.06 -29.80
CA ARG A 344 -25.41 -11.60 -29.67
C ARG A 344 -24.58 -10.91 -30.75
N PRO A 345 -24.85 -9.63 -31.06
CA PRO A 345 -23.99 -8.81 -31.93
C PRO A 345 -22.65 -8.50 -31.24
N GLN A 346 -21.60 -8.18 -32.02
CA GLN A 346 -20.23 -8.04 -31.51
C GLN A 346 -20.09 -7.06 -30.34
N ASN A 347 -20.80 -5.94 -30.37
CA ASN A 347 -20.76 -4.91 -29.31
C ASN A 347 -21.47 -5.31 -28.01
N GLU A 348 -22.08 -6.49 -27.93
CA GLU A 348 -22.78 -7.02 -26.73
C GLU A 348 -22.12 -8.31 -26.22
N ARG A 349 -20.92 -8.64 -26.72
CA ARG A 349 -20.19 -9.88 -26.38
C ARG A 349 -19.12 -9.63 -25.32
N ILE A 350 -18.83 -10.63 -24.50
CA ILE A 350 -17.59 -10.67 -23.71
C ILE A 350 -16.40 -10.86 -24.66
N ASP A 351 -15.32 -10.11 -24.47
CA ASP A 351 -14.14 -10.14 -25.36
C ASP A 351 -13.20 -11.32 -25.08
N GLY A 352 -13.30 -11.93 -23.91
CA GLY A 352 -12.41 -13.00 -23.49
C GLY A 352 -12.56 -13.41 -22.04
N VAL A 353 -11.59 -14.18 -21.56
CA VAL A 353 -11.43 -14.55 -20.15
C VAL A 353 -10.04 -14.17 -19.66
N SER A 354 -9.98 -13.64 -18.44
CA SER A 354 -8.74 -13.45 -17.70
C SER A 354 -8.76 -14.40 -16.50
N LEU A 355 -8.01 -15.50 -16.58
CA LEU A 355 -7.99 -16.53 -15.54
C LEU A 355 -6.91 -16.23 -14.51
N ASP A 356 -7.33 -15.85 -13.31
CA ASP A 356 -6.44 -15.65 -12.15
C ASP A 356 -6.32 -16.94 -11.32
N VAL A 357 -6.12 -18.06 -12.02
CA VAL A 357 -5.98 -19.37 -11.38
C VAL A 357 -4.52 -19.51 -10.95
N GLU A 358 -4.25 -19.26 -9.67
CA GLU A 358 -2.92 -19.30 -9.04
C GLU A 358 -2.63 -20.69 -8.43
N PRO A 359 -2.01 -21.65 -9.15
CA PRO A 359 -1.91 -23.04 -8.70
C PRO A 359 -1.06 -23.21 -7.43
N TYR A 360 -0.16 -22.27 -7.17
CA TYR A 360 0.72 -22.26 -6.00
C TYR A 360 0.00 -21.95 -4.68
N LEU A 361 -1.25 -21.48 -4.73
CA LEU A 361 -2.10 -21.33 -3.56
C LEU A 361 -2.79 -22.65 -3.15
N THR A 362 -2.68 -23.71 -3.97
CA THR A 362 -3.21 -25.03 -3.61
C THR A 362 -2.33 -25.73 -2.58
N SER A 363 -2.93 -26.52 -1.70
CA SER A 363 -2.17 -27.32 -0.72
C SER A 363 -1.27 -28.36 -1.39
N GLU A 364 -1.67 -28.82 -2.56
CA GLU A 364 -1.04 -29.83 -3.39
C GLU A 364 0.23 -29.31 -4.08
N TRP A 365 0.35 -28.00 -4.28
CA TRP A 365 1.55 -27.42 -4.87
C TRP A 365 2.81 -27.73 -4.07
N GLN A 366 2.71 -27.85 -2.75
CA GLN A 366 3.84 -28.16 -1.87
C GLN A 366 4.15 -29.67 -1.80
N SER A 367 3.15 -30.53 -1.98
CA SER A 367 3.30 -31.98 -1.82
C SER A 367 3.55 -32.72 -3.13
N ASP A 368 3.06 -32.19 -4.25
CA ASP A 368 3.12 -32.82 -5.57
C ASP A 368 3.09 -31.77 -6.69
N THR A 369 4.09 -30.88 -6.68
CA THR A 369 4.16 -29.71 -7.57
C THR A 369 4.09 -30.09 -9.05
N ASP A 370 4.77 -31.17 -9.46
CA ASP A 370 4.83 -31.58 -10.86
C ASP A 370 3.47 -32.05 -11.38
N ARG A 371 2.69 -32.75 -10.55
CA ARG A 371 1.31 -33.10 -10.91
C ARG A 371 0.45 -31.85 -11.05
N VAL A 372 0.50 -30.92 -10.11
CA VAL A 372 -0.31 -29.69 -10.17
C VAL A 372 0.05 -28.87 -11.42
N ARG A 373 1.34 -28.73 -11.74
CA ARG A 373 1.79 -28.08 -12.98
C ARG A 373 1.27 -28.80 -14.23
N SER A 374 1.34 -30.13 -14.26
CA SER A 374 0.82 -30.92 -15.38
C SER A 374 -0.70 -30.79 -15.53
N ASP A 375 -1.44 -30.84 -14.42
CA ASP A 375 -2.89 -30.68 -14.40
C ASP A 375 -3.27 -29.28 -14.91
N TYR A 376 -2.60 -28.23 -14.43
CA TYR A 376 -2.84 -26.87 -14.90
C TYR A 376 -2.61 -26.69 -16.41
N ILE A 377 -1.53 -27.25 -16.97
CA ILE A 377 -1.30 -27.25 -18.42
C ILE A 377 -2.39 -28.05 -19.18
N ASP A 378 -2.89 -29.15 -18.62
CA ASP A 378 -4.01 -29.90 -19.19
C ASP A 378 -5.32 -29.10 -19.17
N LEU A 379 -5.58 -28.31 -18.13
CA LEU A 379 -6.69 -27.36 -18.09
C LEU A 379 -6.59 -26.37 -19.26
N LEU A 380 -5.46 -25.66 -19.39
CA LEU A 380 -5.29 -24.63 -20.42
C LEU A 380 -5.42 -25.20 -21.84
N LYS A 381 -4.95 -26.44 -22.08
CA LYS A 381 -5.19 -27.17 -23.34
C LYS A 381 -6.67 -27.36 -23.62
N LYS A 382 -7.44 -27.78 -22.62
CA LYS A 382 -8.89 -27.98 -22.73
C LYS A 382 -9.61 -26.66 -22.96
N VAL A 383 -9.22 -25.59 -22.27
CA VAL A 383 -9.77 -24.24 -22.45
C VAL A 383 -9.51 -23.73 -23.86
N ARG A 384 -8.27 -23.80 -24.36
CA ARG A 384 -7.94 -23.41 -25.75
C ARG A 384 -8.76 -24.19 -26.77
N LYS A 385 -8.87 -25.51 -26.58
CA LYS A 385 -9.68 -26.38 -27.46
C LYS A 385 -11.16 -25.99 -27.42
N LEU A 386 -11.70 -25.67 -26.24
CA LEU A 386 -13.08 -25.22 -26.08
C LEU A 386 -13.33 -23.92 -26.87
N VAL A 387 -12.51 -22.89 -26.66
CA VAL A 387 -12.65 -21.59 -27.34
C VAL A 387 -12.55 -21.73 -28.86
N LEU A 388 -11.58 -22.48 -29.37
CA LEU A 388 -11.41 -22.71 -30.82
C LEU A 388 -12.64 -23.38 -31.47
N ARG A 389 -13.40 -24.21 -30.74
CA ARG A 389 -14.62 -24.85 -31.29
C ARG A 389 -15.75 -23.86 -31.58
N TYR A 390 -15.81 -22.73 -30.88
CA TYR A 390 -16.86 -21.73 -31.09
C TYR A 390 -16.59 -20.82 -32.28
N ASN A 391 -15.34 -20.78 -32.78
CA ASN A 391 -14.93 -19.97 -33.93
C ASN A 391 -15.38 -18.50 -33.83
N GLN A 392 -15.12 -17.89 -32.67
CA GLN A 392 -15.39 -16.48 -32.39
C GLN A 392 -14.14 -15.78 -31.84
N GLU A 393 -14.06 -14.47 -32.01
CA GLU A 393 -13.03 -13.66 -31.36
C GLU A 393 -13.26 -13.70 -29.84
N PHE A 394 -12.35 -14.35 -29.12
CA PHE A 394 -12.43 -14.53 -27.67
C PHE A 394 -11.03 -14.77 -27.11
N LYS A 395 -10.49 -13.81 -26.38
CA LYS A 395 -9.15 -13.88 -25.81
C LYS A 395 -9.09 -14.83 -24.60
N ILE A 396 -7.93 -15.45 -24.42
CA ILE A 396 -7.57 -16.23 -23.24
C ILE A 396 -6.34 -15.57 -22.60
N GLY A 397 -6.56 -14.90 -21.49
CA GLY A 397 -5.53 -14.37 -20.60
C GLY A 397 -5.36 -15.20 -19.34
N VAL A 398 -4.17 -15.16 -18.76
CA VAL A 398 -3.88 -15.71 -17.42
C VAL A 398 -3.08 -14.70 -16.61
N ALA A 399 -3.32 -14.64 -15.30
CA ALA A 399 -2.38 -13.99 -14.39
C ALA A 399 -1.28 -15.00 -14.01
N ILE A 400 -0.02 -14.57 -14.05
CA ILE A 400 1.12 -15.40 -13.66
C ILE A 400 2.02 -14.64 -12.67
N PRO A 401 2.57 -15.30 -11.65
CA PRO A 401 3.54 -14.68 -10.77
C PRO A 401 4.89 -14.58 -11.49
N HIS A 402 5.69 -13.58 -11.11
CA HIS A 402 7.01 -13.34 -11.69
C HIS A 402 7.98 -14.54 -11.63
N PHE A 403 7.84 -15.47 -10.67
CA PHE A 403 8.76 -16.61 -10.54
C PHE A 403 8.54 -17.71 -11.58
N TYR A 404 7.48 -17.63 -12.42
CA TYR A 404 7.22 -18.64 -13.46
C TYR A 404 8.36 -18.77 -14.47
N SER A 405 9.08 -17.68 -14.74
CA SER A 405 10.24 -17.68 -15.64
C SER A 405 11.42 -18.47 -15.08
N GLU A 406 11.45 -18.71 -13.76
CA GLU A 406 12.52 -19.45 -13.09
C GLU A 406 12.22 -20.96 -13.03
N ILE A 407 10.93 -21.33 -13.02
CA ILE A 407 10.49 -22.73 -12.94
C ILE A 407 10.96 -23.50 -14.18
N ASP A 408 11.71 -24.57 -13.94
CA ASP A 408 12.29 -25.42 -14.98
C ASP A 408 13.03 -24.63 -16.07
N LYS A 409 13.67 -23.52 -15.67
CA LYS A 409 14.34 -22.56 -16.57
C LYS A 409 13.38 -21.96 -17.60
N GLY A 410 12.17 -21.58 -17.17
CA GLY A 410 11.14 -20.94 -17.98
C GLY A 410 10.27 -21.88 -18.80
N LYS A 411 10.52 -23.20 -18.77
CA LYS A 411 9.76 -24.18 -19.55
C LYS A 411 8.29 -24.29 -19.13
N PHE A 412 8.00 -24.04 -17.87
CA PHE A 412 6.61 -24.05 -17.39
C PHE A 412 5.84 -22.87 -17.96
N GLU A 413 6.43 -21.68 -17.94
CA GLU A 413 5.86 -20.49 -18.56
C GLU A 413 5.72 -20.63 -20.08
N GLU A 414 6.73 -21.17 -20.77
CA GLU A 414 6.68 -21.42 -22.22
C GLU A 414 5.44 -22.24 -22.60
N LYS A 415 5.20 -23.35 -21.90
CA LYS A 415 4.01 -24.20 -22.11
C LYS A 415 2.70 -23.49 -21.77
N THR A 416 2.69 -22.62 -20.77
CA THR A 416 1.54 -21.79 -20.42
C THR A 416 1.23 -20.81 -21.55
N LEU A 417 2.22 -20.04 -21.98
CA LEU A 417 2.10 -19.01 -23.04
C LEU A 417 1.73 -19.58 -24.41
N GLU A 418 2.16 -20.80 -24.76
CA GLU A 418 1.72 -21.48 -25.98
C GLU A 418 0.18 -21.63 -26.06
N LEU A 419 -0.48 -21.79 -24.91
CA LEU A 419 -1.90 -22.10 -24.79
C LEU A 419 -2.80 -20.88 -24.62
N VAL A 420 -2.25 -19.72 -24.28
CA VAL A 420 -2.97 -18.47 -24.01
C VAL A 420 -2.61 -17.39 -25.05
N ASP A 421 -3.37 -16.29 -25.10
CA ASP A 421 -3.12 -15.17 -26.01
C ASP A 421 -2.17 -14.15 -25.37
N TYR A 422 -2.25 -13.98 -24.05
CA TYR A 422 -1.37 -13.13 -23.27
C TYR A 422 -1.26 -13.64 -21.82
N ALA A 423 -0.27 -13.13 -21.09
CA ALA A 423 -0.21 -13.24 -19.64
C ALA A 423 -0.07 -11.87 -18.97
N ALA A 424 -0.74 -11.69 -17.83
CA ALA A 424 -0.53 -10.57 -16.92
C ALA A 424 0.48 -11.02 -15.85
N VAL A 425 1.72 -10.53 -15.95
CA VAL A 425 2.78 -10.85 -14.98
C VAL A 425 2.57 -10.01 -13.74
N MET A 426 2.29 -10.63 -12.59
CA MET A 426 2.15 -9.95 -11.30
C MET A 426 3.54 -9.58 -10.76
N ALA A 427 4.09 -8.48 -11.30
CA ALA A 427 5.35 -7.87 -10.86
C ALA A 427 5.07 -6.78 -9.83
N TYR A 428 4.39 -7.16 -8.73
CA TYR A 428 3.94 -6.27 -7.67
C TYR A 428 5.12 -5.74 -6.87
N TYR A 429 5.71 -4.66 -7.39
CA TYR A 429 6.76 -3.86 -6.81
C TYR A 429 6.45 -2.38 -7.10
N ASP A 430 6.90 -1.50 -6.21
CA ASP A 430 6.78 -0.05 -6.29
C ASP A 430 7.99 0.62 -6.98
N ASP A 431 9.11 -0.11 -7.09
CA ASP A 431 10.35 0.35 -7.71
C ASP A 431 10.44 -0.03 -9.21
N PRO A 432 10.72 0.91 -10.12
CA PRO A 432 10.79 0.65 -11.55
C PRO A 432 11.91 -0.32 -11.93
N ASN A 433 13.05 -0.33 -11.23
CA ASN A 433 14.14 -1.25 -11.54
C ASN A 433 13.76 -2.67 -11.18
N LYS A 434 13.05 -2.87 -10.06
CA LYS A 434 12.56 -4.17 -9.61
C LYS A 434 11.48 -4.70 -10.53
N ILE A 435 10.54 -3.85 -10.94
CA ILE A 435 9.54 -4.19 -11.96
C ILE A 435 10.25 -4.65 -13.25
N ILE A 436 11.29 -3.92 -13.70
CA ILE A 436 12.08 -4.28 -14.88
C ILE A 436 12.81 -5.62 -14.70
N GLU A 437 13.54 -5.78 -13.59
CA GLU A 437 14.29 -7.01 -13.27
C GLU A 437 13.38 -8.22 -13.32
N LYS A 438 12.23 -8.13 -12.64
CA LYS A 438 11.27 -9.23 -12.52
C LYS A 438 10.46 -9.46 -13.79
N SER A 439 10.26 -8.44 -14.62
CA SER A 439 9.50 -8.57 -15.87
C SER A 439 10.36 -9.05 -17.06
N ALA A 440 11.66 -8.73 -17.08
CA ALA A 440 12.52 -8.95 -18.24
C ALA A 440 12.60 -10.42 -18.73
N PRO A 441 12.69 -11.44 -17.87
CA PRO A 441 12.72 -12.84 -18.33
C PRO A 441 11.46 -13.26 -19.10
N HIS A 442 10.29 -12.72 -18.74
CA HIS A 442 9.02 -13.04 -19.38
C HIS A 442 8.96 -12.53 -20.83
N PHE A 443 9.52 -11.34 -21.10
CA PHE A 443 9.60 -10.81 -22.46
C PHE A 443 10.47 -11.67 -23.38
N VAL A 444 11.54 -12.28 -22.85
CA VAL A 444 12.39 -13.19 -23.63
C VAL A 444 11.60 -14.42 -24.10
N ILE A 445 10.77 -15.00 -23.23
CA ILE A 445 9.92 -16.14 -23.56
C ILE A 445 8.80 -15.71 -24.51
N ALA A 446 8.13 -14.60 -24.23
CA ALA A 446 6.99 -14.12 -25.00
C ALA A 446 7.37 -13.67 -26.42
N ASP A 447 8.51 -12.99 -26.60
CA ASP A 447 9.01 -12.60 -27.93
C ASP A 447 9.30 -13.82 -28.80
N LYS A 448 9.89 -14.88 -28.22
CA LYS A 448 10.14 -16.15 -28.92
C LYS A 448 8.85 -16.80 -29.43
N LEU A 449 7.77 -16.70 -28.64
CA LEU A 449 6.48 -17.33 -28.93
C LEU A 449 5.52 -16.42 -29.71
N GLY A 450 5.84 -15.14 -29.89
CA GLY A 450 4.93 -14.14 -30.45
C GLY A 450 3.70 -13.88 -29.56
N LYS A 451 3.86 -14.01 -28.24
CA LYS A 451 2.79 -13.82 -27.24
C LYS A 451 2.89 -12.45 -26.58
N LYS A 452 1.84 -12.06 -25.86
CA LYS A 452 1.74 -10.75 -25.22
C LYS A 452 1.93 -10.83 -23.71
N ILE A 453 2.58 -9.82 -23.14
CA ILE A 453 2.81 -9.64 -21.71
C ILE A 453 2.27 -8.27 -21.30
N SER A 454 1.40 -8.28 -20.29
CA SER A 454 1.02 -7.10 -19.53
C SER A 454 1.71 -7.14 -18.18
N ILE A 455 2.26 -6.02 -17.72
CA ILE A 455 2.93 -5.93 -16.41
C ILE A 455 1.91 -5.50 -15.36
N GLY A 456 1.68 -6.33 -14.35
CA GLY A 456 0.79 -6.10 -13.23
C GLY A 456 1.47 -5.33 -12.10
N VAL A 457 0.80 -4.30 -11.57
CA VAL A 457 1.21 -3.54 -10.36
C VAL A 457 0.07 -3.49 -9.34
N GLU A 458 0.39 -3.31 -8.07
CA GLU A 458 -0.54 -3.37 -6.94
C GLU A 458 -0.73 -2.01 -6.28
N THR A 459 -1.94 -1.75 -5.78
CA THR A 459 -2.35 -0.46 -5.18
C THR A 459 -3.07 -0.63 -3.83
N GLN A 460 -3.31 -1.86 -3.39
CA GLN A 460 -3.90 -2.14 -2.08
C GLN A 460 -2.88 -1.95 -0.94
N ASP A 461 -3.35 -1.61 0.27
CA ASP A 461 -2.50 -1.60 1.48
C ASP A 461 -2.19 -3.03 1.94
N LEU A 462 -1.19 -3.66 1.33
CA LEU A 462 -0.81 -5.05 1.59
C LEU A 462 -0.37 -5.29 3.04
N ILE A 463 0.21 -4.27 3.69
CA ILE A 463 0.59 -4.34 5.11
C ILE A 463 -0.66 -4.42 5.98
N ALA A 464 -1.64 -3.53 5.79
CA ALA A 464 -2.87 -3.58 6.58
C ALA A 464 -3.70 -4.84 6.31
N LEU A 465 -3.58 -5.43 5.12
CA LEU A 465 -4.23 -6.70 4.75
C LEU A 465 -3.46 -7.93 5.22
N ASN A 466 -2.21 -7.78 5.70
CA ASN A 466 -1.30 -8.89 6.01
C ASN A 466 -1.14 -9.85 4.82
N GLN A 467 -0.97 -9.29 3.62
CA GLN A 467 -0.92 -10.00 2.33
C GLN A 467 0.34 -9.73 1.52
N GLY A 468 1.27 -8.93 2.04
CA GLY A 468 2.53 -8.62 1.38
C GLY A 468 3.34 -7.61 2.17
N GLU A 469 4.34 -7.06 1.51
CA GLU A 469 5.28 -6.07 2.05
C GLU A 469 5.02 -4.68 1.47
N ARG A 470 5.61 -3.65 2.09
CA ARG A 470 5.42 -2.24 1.73
C ARG A 470 5.86 -1.99 0.27
N ARG A 471 7.06 -2.47 -0.07
CA ARG A 471 7.67 -2.41 -1.42
C ARG A 471 7.01 -3.29 -2.50
N GLN A 472 5.82 -3.82 -2.22
CA GLN A 472 5.05 -4.63 -3.16
C GLN A 472 3.77 -3.94 -3.63
N THR A 473 3.55 -2.67 -3.27
CA THR A 473 2.35 -1.91 -3.62
C THR A 473 2.68 -0.43 -3.74
N PHE A 474 1.92 0.31 -4.55
CA PHE A 474 2.01 1.76 -4.66
C PHE A 474 1.12 2.51 -3.66
N PHE A 475 0.55 1.81 -2.67
CA PHE A 475 -0.47 2.37 -1.78
C PHE A 475 0.00 3.66 -1.07
N GLU A 476 1.24 3.67 -0.60
CA GLU A 476 1.85 4.80 0.11
C GLU A 476 2.48 5.83 -0.82
N GLU A 477 2.90 5.47 -2.03
CA GLU A 477 3.47 6.36 -3.05
C GLU A 477 2.39 7.26 -3.67
N GLY A 478 1.19 6.72 -3.80
CA GLY A 478 0.11 7.35 -4.54
C GLY A 478 0.23 7.18 -6.05
N TRP A 479 -0.76 7.68 -6.80
CA TRP A 479 -0.85 7.38 -8.23
C TRP A 479 0.14 8.17 -9.08
N GLU A 480 0.58 9.35 -8.65
CA GLU A 480 1.49 10.18 -9.46
C GLU A 480 2.88 9.53 -9.56
N GLU A 481 3.43 9.08 -8.43
CA GLU A 481 4.69 8.35 -8.38
C GLU A 481 4.56 6.97 -9.07
N MET A 482 3.42 6.29 -8.95
CA MET A 482 3.13 5.09 -9.73
C MET A 482 3.26 5.35 -11.24
N GLU A 483 2.62 6.39 -11.78
CA GLU A 483 2.69 6.68 -13.22
C GLU A 483 4.13 7.04 -13.67
N ASP A 484 4.90 7.72 -12.84
CA ASP A 484 6.31 8.01 -13.11
C ASP A 484 7.14 6.71 -13.18
N SER A 485 6.94 5.78 -12.24
CA SER A 485 7.55 4.44 -12.27
C SER A 485 7.14 3.66 -13.52
N LEU A 486 5.85 3.64 -13.87
CA LEU A 486 5.36 2.96 -15.07
C LEU A 486 5.93 3.58 -16.36
N ALA A 487 6.14 4.90 -16.42
CA ALA A 487 6.77 5.56 -17.57
C ALA A 487 8.22 5.09 -17.78
N GLN A 488 8.98 4.89 -16.70
CA GLN A 488 10.34 4.35 -16.74
C GLN A 488 10.36 2.90 -17.23
N VAL A 489 9.46 2.07 -16.69
CA VAL A 489 9.28 0.66 -17.12
C VAL A 489 8.88 0.59 -18.60
N SER A 490 7.94 1.42 -19.03
CA SER A 490 7.50 1.50 -20.43
C SER A 490 8.65 1.88 -21.36
N LYS A 491 9.49 2.85 -20.98
CA LYS A 491 10.67 3.23 -21.77
C LYS A 491 11.62 2.04 -22.00
N LYS A 492 11.73 1.12 -21.03
CA LYS A 492 12.55 -0.09 -21.14
C LYS A 492 11.93 -1.14 -22.06
N PHE A 493 10.61 -1.36 -21.98
CA PHE A 493 9.97 -2.49 -22.66
C PHE A 493 9.23 -2.17 -23.95
N LYS A 494 8.96 -0.90 -24.27
CA LYS A 494 8.18 -0.51 -25.48
C LYS A 494 8.75 -0.98 -26.82
N SER A 495 10.03 -1.38 -26.88
CA SER A 495 10.62 -1.96 -28.08
C SER A 495 10.36 -3.46 -28.24
N HIS A 496 9.93 -4.15 -27.18
CA HIS A 496 9.57 -5.57 -27.24
C HIS A 496 8.21 -5.72 -27.95
N PRO A 497 8.12 -6.54 -29.02
CA PRO A 497 6.84 -6.78 -29.70
C PRO A 497 5.82 -7.48 -28.80
N SER A 498 6.27 -8.18 -27.76
CA SER A 498 5.41 -8.80 -26.75
C SER A 498 4.86 -7.83 -25.70
N PHE A 499 5.34 -6.58 -25.61
CA PHE A 499 4.80 -5.62 -24.63
C PHE A 499 3.40 -5.13 -25.00
N GLU A 500 2.42 -5.54 -24.19
CA GLU A 500 1.02 -5.14 -24.31
C GLU A 500 0.73 -3.88 -23.49
N GLY A 501 1.33 -3.71 -22.32
CA GLY A 501 1.09 -2.54 -21.46
C GLY A 501 1.08 -2.92 -19.97
N PHE A 502 0.24 -2.23 -19.20
CA PHE A 502 0.15 -2.38 -17.75
C PHE A 502 -1.23 -2.87 -17.31
N ALA A 503 -1.27 -3.68 -16.26
CA ALA A 503 -2.49 -4.09 -15.58
C ALA A 503 -2.47 -3.57 -14.14
N ILE A 504 -3.48 -2.79 -13.75
CA ILE A 504 -3.54 -2.17 -12.43
C ILE A 504 -4.40 -3.02 -11.51
N HIS A 505 -3.82 -3.54 -10.43
CA HIS A 505 -4.51 -4.24 -9.37
C HIS A 505 -4.76 -3.25 -8.22
N CYS A 506 -5.98 -2.86 -7.90
CA CYS A 506 -7.25 -3.12 -8.61
C CYS A 506 -8.23 -1.95 -8.41
N TYR A 507 -9.40 -1.97 -9.06
CA TYR A 507 -10.36 -0.85 -9.10
C TYR A 507 -10.62 -0.19 -7.74
N TYR A 508 -10.88 -0.99 -6.71
CA TYR A 508 -11.35 -0.46 -5.43
C TYR A 508 -10.25 0.29 -4.68
N SER A 509 -8.99 -0.11 -4.79
CA SER A 509 -7.85 0.58 -4.17
C SER A 509 -7.35 1.69 -5.08
N TYR A 510 -7.31 1.47 -6.39
CA TYR A 510 -6.82 2.46 -7.34
C TYR A 510 -7.65 3.74 -7.32
N LYS A 511 -9.00 3.64 -7.26
CA LYS A 511 -9.85 4.82 -7.14
C LYS A 511 -9.65 5.62 -5.83
N LEU A 512 -9.07 4.99 -4.81
CA LEU A 512 -8.81 5.59 -3.50
C LEU A 512 -7.38 6.13 -3.39
N LEU A 513 -6.50 5.72 -4.30
CA LEU A 513 -5.09 6.06 -4.32
C LEU A 513 -4.95 7.58 -4.47
N GLN A 514 -4.20 8.21 -3.57
CA GLN A 514 -4.09 9.67 -3.51
C GLN A 514 -3.05 10.20 -4.49
N ARG A 515 -3.12 11.50 -4.79
CA ARG A 515 -2.05 12.18 -5.52
C ARG A 515 -0.97 12.60 -4.53
N GLY A 516 0.25 12.11 -4.75
CA GLY A 516 1.34 12.25 -3.78
C GLY A 516 1.28 11.18 -2.70
N ARG A 517 2.30 11.18 -1.83
CA ARG A 517 2.51 10.11 -0.86
C ARG A 517 1.48 10.15 0.29
N ASN A 518 0.98 8.98 0.65
CA ASN A 518 0.06 8.73 1.76
C ASN A 518 0.82 8.03 2.90
N VAL A 519 1.82 8.72 3.44
CA VAL A 519 2.66 8.25 4.54
C VAL A 519 2.40 9.06 5.81
N PRO A 520 2.57 8.46 7.01
CA PRO A 520 2.52 9.20 8.25
C PRO A 520 3.52 10.35 8.22
N ILE A 521 3.07 11.54 8.64
CA ILE A 521 3.96 12.68 8.84
C ILE A 521 4.27 12.88 10.33
N LYS A 522 5.51 13.24 10.65
CA LYS A 522 6.03 13.41 12.02
C LYS A 522 6.92 14.65 12.08
N GLN A 523 6.75 15.46 13.13
CA GLN A 523 7.64 16.59 13.36
C GLN A 523 9.03 16.09 13.71
N ARG A 524 10.05 16.63 13.03
CA ARG A 524 11.45 16.38 13.36
C ARG A 524 11.78 16.87 14.78
N PRO A 525 12.79 16.30 15.45
CA PRO A 525 13.27 16.79 16.75
C PRO A 525 13.56 18.29 16.72
N LYS A 526 13.35 19.00 17.83
CA LYS A 526 13.65 20.45 17.92
C LYS A 526 15.15 20.73 17.75
N ASP A 527 15.99 19.87 18.30
CA ASP A 527 17.44 19.96 18.25
C ASP A 527 17.99 19.02 17.18
N ILE A 528 17.82 19.40 15.91
CA ILE A 528 18.35 18.64 14.76
C ILE A 528 19.86 18.88 14.70
N TYR A 529 20.64 17.80 14.75
CA TYR A 529 22.09 17.89 14.54
C TYR A 529 22.41 18.18 13.07
N SER A 530 23.58 18.79 12.83
CA SER A 530 24.03 19.07 11.48
C SER A 530 25.48 18.65 11.28
N ILE A 531 25.74 18.04 10.12
CA ILE A 531 27.08 17.75 9.61
C ILE A 531 27.37 18.77 8.52
N VAL A 532 28.48 19.49 8.64
CA VAL A 532 28.93 20.44 7.62
C VAL A 532 29.78 19.71 6.60
N SER A 533 29.39 19.77 5.33
CA SER A 533 30.22 19.33 4.22
C SER A 533 30.92 20.54 3.63
N LYS A 534 32.24 20.59 3.70
CA LYS A 534 33.01 21.72 3.15
C LYS A 534 33.37 21.52 1.70
N ARG A 535 33.34 22.59 0.90
CA ARG A 535 33.85 22.51 -0.47
C ARG A 535 35.33 22.15 -0.46
N ARG A 536 35.71 21.09 -1.17
CA ARG A 536 37.11 20.65 -1.20
C ARG A 536 38.00 21.71 -1.86
N LEU A 537 39.16 21.96 -1.27
CA LEU A 537 40.17 22.90 -1.79
C LEU A 537 41.33 22.19 -2.52
N SER A 538 41.45 20.88 -2.32
CA SER A 538 42.47 20.00 -2.87
C SER A 538 41.84 18.81 -3.59
N ASN A 539 42.66 18.05 -4.31
CA ASN A 539 42.22 16.76 -4.81
C ASN A 539 42.27 15.72 -3.69
N ILE A 540 41.12 15.10 -3.42
CA ILE A 540 41.00 14.02 -2.45
C ILE A 540 41.20 12.69 -3.17
N LYS A 541 42.09 11.87 -2.66
CA LYS A 541 42.30 10.51 -3.13
C LYS A 541 41.60 9.54 -2.18
N ILE A 542 40.79 8.65 -2.74
CA ILE A 542 40.10 7.60 -1.97
C ILE A 542 41.07 6.41 -1.83
N ASP A 543 41.89 6.42 -0.78
CA ASP A 543 42.91 5.39 -0.52
C ASP A 543 43.04 4.95 0.96
N GLY A 544 42.12 5.38 1.81
CA GLY A 544 42.06 5.07 3.25
C GLY A 544 42.95 5.96 4.11
N ASN A 545 43.42 7.11 3.61
CA ASN A 545 44.37 7.97 4.32
C ASN A 545 43.91 9.43 4.37
N LEU A 546 43.57 9.88 5.58
CA LEU A 546 43.03 11.22 5.83
C LEU A 546 44.01 12.40 5.68
N SER A 547 45.25 12.17 5.22
CA SER A 547 46.29 13.21 5.14
C SER A 547 45.98 14.37 4.20
N ASP A 548 45.12 14.17 3.20
CA ASP A 548 44.67 15.18 2.24
C ASP A 548 43.29 15.78 2.57
N TRP A 549 42.67 15.36 3.69
CA TRP A 549 41.37 15.85 4.14
C TRP A 549 41.47 17.11 5.05
N ASP A 550 40.55 18.06 4.88
CA ASP A 550 40.24 19.07 5.91
C ASP A 550 39.48 18.43 7.09
N LEU A 551 40.20 18.18 8.18
CA LEU A 551 39.67 17.58 9.41
C LEU A 551 39.06 18.61 10.39
N SER A 552 38.93 19.88 10.01
CA SER A 552 38.48 20.93 10.93
C SER A 552 36.96 20.97 11.16
N SER A 553 36.17 20.22 10.39
CA SER A 553 34.71 20.11 10.54
C SER A 553 34.29 18.66 10.84
N MET A 554 34.71 18.20 12.02
CA MET A 554 34.45 16.86 12.52
C MET A 554 33.10 16.78 13.26
N TYR A 555 32.35 15.71 13.02
CA TYR A 555 31.19 15.32 13.84
C TYR A 555 31.48 14.01 14.57
N ALA A 556 31.30 13.99 15.90
CA ALA A 556 31.63 12.84 16.75
C ALA A 556 30.40 12.02 17.13
N VAL A 557 30.54 10.69 17.09
CA VAL A 557 29.60 9.70 17.61
C VAL A 557 30.36 8.86 18.64
N ASP A 558 30.39 9.33 19.89
CA ASP A 558 31.30 8.82 20.93
C ASP A 558 30.68 8.77 22.34
N LYS A 559 29.35 8.97 22.45
CA LYS A 559 28.65 9.03 23.75
C LYS A 559 27.61 7.92 23.89
N LYS A 560 27.30 7.57 25.13
CA LYS A 560 26.25 6.58 25.46
C LYS A 560 24.89 6.90 24.84
N VAL A 561 24.55 8.18 24.67
CA VAL A 561 23.28 8.63 24.06
C VAL A 561 23.22 8.30 22.56
N ASN A 562 24.36 8.07 21.91
CA ASN A 562 24.42 7.65 20.51
C ASN A 562 24.13 6.16 20.33
N VAL A 563 24.13 5.34 21.40
CA VAL A 563 23.91 3.90 21.28
C VAL A 563 22.41 3.62 21.10
N VAL A 564 22.02 3.20 19.90
CA VAL A 564 20.62 2.96 19.49
C VAL A 564 20.27 1.46 19.46
N TYR A 565 21.27 0.58 19.48
CA TYR A 565 21.13 -0.85 19.66
C TYR A 565 22.31 -1.38 20.48
N GLY A 566 22.09 -2.41 21.31
CA GLY A 566 23.17 -3.03 22.11
C GLY A 566 23.66 -2.17 23.29
N GLN A 567 22.80 -1.35 23.91
CA GLN A 567 23.21 -0.37 24.94
C GLN A 567 23.96 -0.97 26.16
N PHE A 568 23.78 -2.26 26.45
CA PHE A 568 24.48 -2.95 27.53
C PHE A 568 25.80 -3.60 27.10
N SER A 569 26.06 -3.69 25.80
CA SER A 569 27.27 -4.25 25.21
C SER A 569 28.34 -3.18 24.98
N TRP A 570 27.96 -1.91 24.81
CA TRP A 570 28.92 -0.82 24.58
C TRP A 570 29.74 -0.51 25.83
N ALA A 571 31.05 -0.75 25.77
CA ALA A 571 32.00 -0.60 26.88
C ALA A 571 32.68 0.79 26.92
N GLY A 572 32.32 1.68 26.00
CA GLY A 572 32.80 3.06 25.93
C GLY A 572 33.43 3.40 24.58
N PRO A 573 33.98 4.61 24.40
CA PRO A 573 34.44 5.08 23.09
C PRO A 573 35.67 4.34 22.52
N ASN A 574 36.34 3.50 23.33
CA ASN A 574 37.43 2.63 22.86
C ASN A 574 36.93 1.29 22.32
N ASP A 575 35.69 0.92 22.61
CA ASP A 575 35.01 -0.29 22.12
C ASP A 575 34.34 0.05 20.78
N LEU A 576 33.55 1.12 20.72
CA LEU A 576 33.15 1.71 19.44
C LEU A 576 33.02 3.24 19.54
N SER A 577 33.63 3.97 18.62
CA SER A 577 33.31 5.38 18.35
C SER A 577 33.69 5.80 16.93
N ALA A 578 33.08 6.88 16.43
CA ALA A 578 33.36 7.39 15.09
C ALA A 578 33.58 8.90 15.06
N LYS A 579 34.51 9.34 14.21
CA LYS A 579 34.59 10.72 13.74
C LYS A 579 34.22 10.77 12.25
N ILE A 580 33.29 11.64 11.93
CA ILE A 580 32.72 11.78 10.59
C ILE A 580 33.21 13.11 10.00
N TYR A 581 33.68 13.04 8.76
CA TYR A 581 34.08 14.19 7.95
C TYR A 581 33.35 14.14 6.62
N SER A 582 32.95 15.31 6.11
CA SER A 582 32.34 15.41 4.78
C SER A 582 32.91 16.58 3.99
N MET A 583 33.08 16.36 2.69
CA MET A 583 33.41 17.38 1.71
C MET A 583 32.54 17.24 0.47
N TRP A 584 32.53 18.28 -0.36
CA TRP A 584 31.81 18.25 -1.63
C TRP A 584 32.57 18.99 -2.73
N ASP A 585 32.27 18.64 -3.98
CA ASP A 585 32.44 19.49 -5.15
C ASP A 585 31.17 19.45 -5.99
N ASP A 586 31.15 20.17 -7.10
CA ASP A 586 29.95 20.26 -7.94
C ASP A 586 29.46 18.87 -8.38
N GLY A 587 30.33 17.86 -8.53
CA GLY A 587 29.96 16.54 -9.03
C GLY A 587 29.85 15.43 -7.98
N ASN A 588 30.30 15.63 -6.74
CA ASN A 588 30.47 14.53 -5.78
C ASN A 588 30.30 14.99 -4.32
N LEU A 589 29.76 14.10 -3.50
CA LEU A 589 29.92 14.12 -2.05
C LEU A 589 31.05 13.18 -1.65
N TYR A 590 31.82 13.59 -0.65
CA TYR A 590 32.92 12.84 -0.08
C TYR A 590 32.65 12.63 1.41
N PHE A 591 32.85 11.41 1.88
CA PHE A 591 32.75 11.07 3.30
C PHE A 591 34.00 10.34 3.76
N ALA A 592 34.47 10.69 4.94
CA ALA A 592 35.51 9.95 5.64
C ALA A 592 35.05 9.63 7.05
N PHE A 593 35.38 8.42 7.48
CA PHE A 593 35.00 7.89 8.77
C PHE A 593 36.23 7.33 9.47
N ASP A 594 36.65 7.95 10.58
CA ASP A 594 37.74 7.49 11.45
C ASP A 594 37.10 6.74 12.63
N ILE A 595 37.14 5.41 12.57
CA ILE A 595 36.49 4.51 13.51
C ILE A 595 37.51 3.99 14.53
N THR A 596 37.15 4.10 15.81
CA THR A 596 37.81 3.39 16.90
C THR A 596 37.00 2.16 17.24
N ASP A 597 37.67 1.01 17.27
CA ASP A 597 37.09 -0.32 17.39
C ASP A 597 38.13 -1.27 17.99
N ASP A 598 37.78 -2.02 19.02
CA ASP A 598 38.69 -2.96 19.66
C ASP A 598 38.80 -4.31 18.95
N VAL A 599 37.76 -4.73 18.21
CA VAL A 599 37.72 -5.98 17.45
C VAL A 599 37.12 -5.77 16.07
N ILE A 600 37.98 -5.74 15.05
CA ILE A 600 37.52 -5.60 13.67
C ILE A 600 37.12 -6.98 13.08
N GLU A 601 35.81 -7.25 12.97
CA GLU A 601 35.20 -8.44 12.38
C GLU A 601 34.20 -8.09 11.25
N GLN A 602 34.62 -8.34 10.01
CA GLN A 602 33.75 -8.17 8.85
C GLN A 602 34.03 -9.25 7.79
N GLU A 603 33.32 -10.37 7.88
CA GLU A 603 33.46 -11.50 6.98
C GLU A 603 32.28 -11.63 5.99
N LYS A 604 31.29 -10.73 6.07
CA LYS A 604 30.10 -10.71 5.21
C LYS A 604 30.21 -9.61 4.16
N ALA A 605 29.38 -9.73 3.13
CA ALA A 605 29.41 -8.83 1.99
C ALA A 605 28.04 -8.67 1.33
N LYS A 606 27.92 -7.67 0.47
CA LYS A 606 26.72 -7.32 -0.29
C LYS A 606 25.53 -7.13 0.67
N HIS A 607 24.39 -7.72 0.34
CA HIS A 607 23.18 -7.64 1.15
C HIS A 607 23.41 -7.95 2.63
N ASP A 608 24.30 -8.88 2.95
CA ASP A 608 24.53 -9.38 4.32
C ASP A 608 25.68 -8.66 5.03
N LEU A 609 26.23 -7.58 4.47
CA LEU A 609 27.34 -6.83 5.08
C LEU A 609 27.01 -6.29 6.48
N TRP A 610 25.72 -6.12 6.78
CA TRP A 610 25.23 -5.59 8.06
C TRP A 610 25.55 -6.49 9.25
N GLU A 611 25.91 -7.75 9.01
CA GLU A 611 26.25 -8.73 10.04
C GLU A 611 27.64 -8.52 10.67
N GLY A 612 28.51 -7.69 10.09
CA GLY A 612 29.84 -7.37 10.62
C GLY A 612 30.04 -5.87 10.85
N ASP A 613 31.29 -5.44 11.06
CA ASP A 613 31.62 -4.03 11.19
C ASP A 613 31.40 -3.27 9.89
N HIS A 614 30.64 -2.20 9.99
CA HIS A 614 30.31 -1.37 8.86
C HIS A 614 29.80 -0.01 9.33
N ILE A 615 29.58 0.86 8.36
CA ILE A 615 28.85 2.12 8.55
C ILE A 615 27.57 2.03 7.75
N GLU A 616 26.44 2.05 8.43
CA GLU A 616 25.16 2.30 7.79
C GLU A 616 24.97 3.82 7.67
N MET A 617 24.56 4.30 6.49
CA MET A 617 24.30 5.71 6.26
C MET A 617 22.98 5.90 5.53
N TRP A 618 22.09 6.71 6.11
CA TRP A 618 20.92 7.24 5.43
C TRP A 618 21.22 8.60 4.82
N LEU A 619 20.81 8.82 3.57
CA LEU A 619 20.98 10.08 2.85
C LEU A 619 19.71 10.41 2.07
N ASP A 620 18.98 11.42 2.55
CA ASP A 620 17.77 11.98 1.95
C ASP A 620 18.17 13.08 0.96
N MET A 621 17.97 12.81 -0.33
CA MET A 621 18.39 13.70 -1.41
C MET A 621 17.37 14.81 -1.72
N ASN A 622 16.17 14.78 -1.14
CA ASN A 622 15.08 15.72 -1.38
C ASN A 622 14.42 16.29 -0.13
N LEU A 623 15.15 16.34 0.98
CA LEU A 623 14.74 16.80 2.31
C LEU A 623 13.60 17.83 2.40
N MET A 624 13.56 18.83 1.52
CA MET A 624 12.53 19.87 1.58
C MET A 624 11.16 19.44 1.02
N ALA A 625 11.09 18.44 0.14
CA ALA A 625 9.84 18.00 -0.47
C ALA A 625 9.02 17.11 0.46
N ASP A 626 9.69 16.30 1.28
CA ASP A 626 9.16 15.26 2.17
C ASP A 626 9.70 15.42 3.60
N TYR A 627 10.01 16.66 4.00
CA TYR A 627 10.66 17.02 5.27
C TYR A 627 10.10 16.37 6.54
N ASN A 628 8.78 16.12 6.56
CA ASN A 628 8.07 15.53 7.69
C ASN A 628 7.56 14.11 7.40
N GLU A 629 7.83 13.51 6.24
CA GLU A 629 7.41 12.14 5.94
C GLU A 629 8.23 11.14 6.77
N ALA A 630 7.53 10.32 7.56
CA ALA A 630 8.14 9.38 8.50
C ALA A 630 8.42 8.00 7.90
N ILE A 631 8.38 7.90 6.56
CA ILE A 631 8.65 6.69 5.79
C ILE A 631 9.48 7.10 4.59
N ASN A 632 10.61 6.41 4.41
CA ASN A 632 11.55 6.71 3.35
C ASN A 632 10.94 6.56 1.94
N SER A 633 11.38 7.42 1.03
CA SER A 633 10.97 7.49 -0.37
C SER A 633 12.04 6.93 -1.30
N ASN A 634 11.83 7.03 -2.62
CA ASN A 634 12.80 6.58 -3.62
C ASN A 634 14.02 7.51 -3.78
N ASP A 635 14.05 8.64 -3.08
CA ASP A 635 15.22 9.52 -3.02
C ASP A 635 15.97 9.48 -1.69
N ASP A 636 15.50 8.66 -0.76
CA ASP A 636 16.19 8.30 0.48
C ASP A 636 17.05 7.06 0.30
N TYR A 637 18.36 7.25 0.40
CA TYR A 637 19.32 6.18 0.23
C TYR A 637 19.74 5.58 1.57
N GLN A 638 19.71 4.25 1.69
CA GLN A 638 20.39 3.51 2.76
C GLN A 638 21.62 2.82 2.18
N PHE A 639 22.79 3.36 2.51
CA PHE A 639 24.09 2.81 2.15
C PHE A 639 24.69 2.00 3.29
N GLY A 640 25.41 0.94 2.93
CA GLY A 640 26.32 0.24 3.82
C GLY A 640 27.74 0.34 3.28
N PHE A 641 28.65 0.83 4.12
CA PHE A 641 30.07 0.93 3.81
C PHE A 641 30.85 -0.06 4.67
N SER A 642 31.39 -1.10 4.02
CA SER A 642 32.20 -2.11 4.69
C SER A 642 33.68 -1.77 4.53
N PRO A 643 34.51 -1.89 5.59
CA PRO A 643 35.96 -1.83 5.46
C PRO A 643 36.54 -3.11 4.82
N GLY A 644 35.72 -4.13 4.56
CA GLY A 644 36.15 -5.51 4.36
C GLY A 644 36.79 -6.08 5.63
N ASN A 645 37.48 -7.22 5.55
CA ASN A 645 38.21 -7.77 6.70
C ASN A 645 39.65 -7.23 6.83
N LEU A 646 39.97 -6.15 6.11
CA LEU A 646 41.31 -5.53 6.03
C LEU A 646 42.42 -6.52 5.65
N LYS A 647 42.05 -7.64 5.02
CA LYS A 647 42.94 -8.71 4.54
C LYS A 647 42.62 -9.04 3.08
N LYS A 648 41.67 -9.95 2.85
CA LYS A 648 41.32 -10.47 1.52
C LYS A 648 39.99 -9.93 1.03
N LEU A 649 39.02 -9.78 1.93
CA LEU A 649 37.76 -9.14 1.62
C LEU A 649 38.03 -7.64 1.53
N LYS A 650 37.72 -7.07 0.36
CA LYS A 650 37.95 -5.65 0.08
C LYS A 650 36.82 -4.81 0.68
N SER A 651 37.10 -3.54 0.89
CA SER A 651 36.06 -2.55 1.16
C SER A 651 35.02 -2.53 0.03
N GLU A 652 33.77 -2.33 0.40
CA GLU A 652 32.65 -2.30 -0.54
C GLU A 652 31.54 -1.35 -0.09
N VAL A 653 30.76 -0.91 -1.07
CA VAL A 653 29.52 -0.17 -0.86
C VAL A 653 28.36 -1.04 -1.30
N TYR A 654 27.33 -1.13 -0.47
CA TYR A 654 26.04 -1.69 -0.84
C TYR A 654 24.94 -0.64 -0.65
N THR A 655 23.87 -0.72 -1.42
CA THR A 655 22.69 0.16 -1.30
C THR A 655 21.46 -0.71 -1.08
N TRP A 656 20.88 -0.66 0.11
CA TRP A 656 19.68 -1.46 0.45
C TRP A 656 18.39 -0.80 -0.06
N THR A 657 18.32 0.53 -0.03
CA THR A 657 17.18 1.28 -0.56
C THR A 657 17.65 2.61 -1.17
N PRO A 658 17.06 3.05 -2.29
CA PRO A 658 16.46 2.18 -3.31
C PRO A 658 17.52 1.22 -3.89
N GLU A 659 17.10 0.08 -4.44
CA GLU A 659 18.03 -0.85 -5.09
C GLU A 659 18.55 -0.25 -6.41
N LEU A 660 19.86 -0.02 -6.52
CA LEU A 660 20.49 0.62 -7.68
C LEU A 660 20.94 -0.39 -8.76
N SER A 661 20.13 -1.37 -9.15
CA SER A 661 20.60 -2.49 -9.99
C SER A 661 20.91 -2.17 -11.48
N ASN A 662 20.40 -1.05 -12.02
CA ASN A 662 20.42 -0.75 -13.47
C ASN A 662 21.52 0.22 -13.94
N MET A 663 22.28 0.82 -13.03
CA MET A 663 23.54 1.48 -13.34
C MET A 663 24.65 0.65 -12.75
N ASP A 664 25.82 0.59 -13.40
CA ASP A 664 27.00 0.01 -12.76
C ASP A 664 27.57 0.99 -11.72
N TYR A 665 26.73 1.44 -10.78
CA TYR A 665 27.08 2.41 -9.75
C TYR A 665 28.26 1.92 -8.91
N THR A 666 28.41 0.60 -8.77
CA THR A 666 29.57 -0.02 -8.10
C THR A 666 30.90 0.27 -8.79
N LYS A 667 30.90 0.70 -10.07
CA LYS A 667 32.09 1.23 -10.76
C LYS A 667 32.27 2.74 -10.62
N GLU A 668 31.24 3.45 -10.18
CA GLU A 668 31.24 4.91 -10.10
C GLU A 668 31.49 5.43 -8.68
N ILE A 669 30.96 4.72 -7.67
CA ILE A 669 31.28 4.96 -6.27
C ILE A 669 32.69 4.44 -6.00
N GLU A 670 33.55 5.31 -5.48
CA GLU A 670 34.88 4.92 -5.02
C GLU A 670 34.84 4.73 -3.50
N ILE A 671 35.40 3.63 -3.02
CA ILE A 671 35.58 3.34 -1.59
C ILE A 671 36.97 2.77 -1.35
N ALA A 672 37.60 3.19 -0.26
CA ALA A 672 38.83 2.60 0.25
C ALA A 672 38.80 2.55 1.77
N SER A 673 39.50 1.59 2.34
CA SER A 673 39.67 1.46 3.79
C SER A 673 41.13 1.16 4.15
N ALA A 674 41.52 1.55 5.35
CA ALA A 674 42.82 1.19 5.91
C ALA A 674 42.72 0.95 7.41
N LYS A 675 43.52 0.01 7.92
CA LYS A 675 43.66 -0.22 9.36
C LYS A 675 44.40 0.94 10.03
N THR A 676 43.94 1.38 11.19
CA THR A 676 44.64 2.34 12.06
C THR A 676 45.15 1.63 13.32
N GLU A 677 45.88 2.37 14.17
CA GLU A 677 46.31 1.83 15.47
C GLU A 677 45.14 1.49 16.41
N LYS A 678 43.97 2.11 16.21
CA LYS A 678 42.82 2.05 17.12
C LYS A 678 41.55 1.47 16.49
N GLY A 679 41.59 1.07 15.22
CA GLY A 679 40.43 0.68 14.45
C GLY A 679 40.71 0.77 12.96
N TYR A 680 39.92 1.54 12.22
CA TYR A 680 40.04 1.68 10.78
C TYR A 680 39.50 3.02 10.25
N VAL A 681 39.90 3.36 9.03
CA VAL A 681 39.35 4.48 8.26
C VAL A 681 38.61 3.94 7.05
N ILE A 682 37.48 4.56 6.70
CA ILE A 682 36.79 4.40 5.41
C ILE A 682 36.70 5.76 4.73
N GLU A 683 37.00 5.82 3.43
CA GLU A 683 36.78 6.97 2.55
C GLU A 683 35.82 6.59 1.43
N VAL A 684 34.88 7.46 1.12
CA VAL A 684 33.85 7.24 0.09
C VAL A 684 33.70 8.49 -0.77
N LYS A 685 33.59 8.29 -2.09
CA LYS A 685 33.17 9.31 -3.06
C LYS A 685 31.85 8.86 -3.70
N LEU A 686 30.81 9.65 -3.51
CA LEU A 686 29.47 9.45 -4.07
C LEU A 686 29.20 10.48 -5.18
N PRO A 687 29.18 10.06 -6.46
CA PRO A 687 28.88 10.94 -7.57
C PRO A 687 27.42 11.40 -7.57
N ALA A 688 27.18 12.68 -7.87
CA ALA A 688 25.85 13.27 -8.00
C ALA A 688 24.97 12.49 -9.00
N ARG A 689 25.55 12.00 -10.10
CA ARG A 689 24.83 11.19 -11.10
C ARG A 689 24.24 9.89 -10.54
N VAL A 690 24.86 9.30 -9.51
CA VAL A 690 24.33 8.11 -8.81
C VAL A 690 23.22 8.52 -7.85
N LEU A 691 23.39 9.63 -7.15
CA LEU A 691 22.41 10.13 -6.16
C LEU A 691 21.17 10.81 -6.77
N TYR A 692 21.25 11.25 -8.03
CA TYR A 692 20.12 11.74 -8.80
C TYR A 692 19.56 10.69 -9.78
N ALA A 693 20.12 9.47 -9.79
CA ALA A 693 19.70 8.39 -10.69
C ALA A 693 18.26 7.91 -10.41
N SER A 694 17.85 7.87 -9.15
CA SER A 694 16.50 7.45 -8.74
C SER A 694 15.46 8.56 -8.90
N ARG A 695 15.91 9.82 -9.12
CA ARG A 695 15.03 10.99 -9.19
C ARG A 695 14.63 11.30 -10.62
N ASP A 696 13.32 11.19 -10.85
CA ASP A 696 12.66 11.41 -12.12
C ASP A 696 12.88 12.80 -12.75
N THR A 697 12.95 12.74 -14.07
CA THR A 697 13.01 13.72 -15.15
C THR A 697 11.81 14.70 -15.29
N ARG A 698 11.03 14.95 -14.24
CA ARG A 698 9.85 15.84 -14.27
C ARG A 698 10.12 17.33 -14.47
N GLN A 699 11.38 17.77 -14.56
CA GLN A 699 11.67 19.16 -14.90
C GLN A 699 11.73 19.33 -16.43
N PRO A 700 11.03 20.33 -17.01
CA PRO A 700 11.26 20.74 -18.39
C PRO A 700 12.77 20.83 -18.63
N VAL A 701 13.25 20.48 -19.82
CA VAL A 701 14.69 20.48 -20.17
C VAL A 701 15.39 21.79 -19.75
N ASN A 702 14.63 22.88 -19.66
CA ASN A 702 15.07 24.23 -19.34
C ASN A 702 15.13 24.55 -17.83
N LEU A 703 14.64 23.66 -16.96
CA LEU A 703 14.63 23.83 -15.51
C LEU A 703 15.38 22.76 -14.74
N ARG A 704 15.82 21.65 -15.39
CA ARG A 704 16.68 20.61 -14.77
C ARG A 704 17.64 21.29 -13.81
N ARG A 705 17.39 21.16 -12.50
CA ARG A 705 18.41 21.39 -11.49
C ARG A 705 19.59 20.60 -12.02
N SER A 706 20.63 21.33 -12.36
CA SER A 706 21.95 20.80 -12.67
C SER A 706 22.18 19.59 -11.77
N VAL A 707 22.62 18.46 -12.32
CA VAL A 707 23.04 17.23 -11.59
C VAL A 707 24.32 17.52 -10.78
N TRP A 708 24.40 18.72 -10.24
CA TRP A 708 25.56 19.34 -9.65
C TRP A 708 25.16 19.95 -8.32
N PHE A 709 25.93 19.65 -7.30
CA PHE A 709 25.81 20.21 -5.97
C PHE A 709 26.17 21.69 -5.94
N LYS A 710 25.57 22.43 -5.02
CA LYS A 710 25.79 23.86 -4.84
C LYS A 710 25.99 24.18 -3.36
N ASN A 711 26.73 25.25 -3.13
CA ASN A 711 26.87 25.82 -1.80
C ASN A 711 25.48 26.18 -1.25
N GLY A 712 25.20 25.75 -0.02
CA GLY A 712 23.91 25.92 0.65
C GLY A 712 22.88 24.82 0.40
N ASP A 713 23.17 23.82 -0.45
CA ASP A 713 22.31 22.63 -0.56
C ASP A 713 22.25 21.89 0.79
N LYS A 714 21.09 21.31 1.08
CA LYS A 714 20.79 20.58 2.32
C LYS A 714 20.17 19.23 2.01
N PHE A 715 20.66 18.22 2.70
CA PHE A 715 20.23 16.83 2.60
C PHE A 715 19.95 16.29 4.00
N GLY A 716 19.01 15.36 4.14
CA GLY A 716 18.87 14.63 5.39
C GLY A 716 19.99 13.60 5.49
N ILE A 717 20.57 13.41 6.68
CA ILE A 717 21.64 12.42 6.87
C ILE A 717 21.52 11.70 8.22
N SER A 718 21.79 10.40 8.25
CA SER A 718 22.18 9.68 9.46
C SER A 718 23.39 8.81 9.15
N VAL A 719 24.36 8.81 10.05
CA VAL A 719 25.55 7.95 10.01
C VAL A 719 25.57 7.10 11.26
N ASP A 720 25.61 5.79 11.06
CA ASP A 720 25.34 4.78 12.07
C ASP A 720 26.47 3.71 12.06
N PRO A 721 27.55 3.92 12.84
CA PRO A 721 28.62 2.93 12.98
C PRO A 721 28.13 1.68 13.71
N SER A 722 28.44 0.51 13.17
CA SER A 722 28.09 -0.80 13.70
C SER A 722 29.34 -1.54 14.14
N ASP A 723 29.22 -2.29 15.24
CA ASP A 723 30.26 -3.10 15.87
C ASP A 723 29.81 -4.58 15.93
N CYS A 724 30.72 -5.49 15.63
CA CYS A 724 30.61 -6.93 15.74
C CYS A 724 31.94 -7.52 16.23
N ASP A 725 31.94 -8.20 17.37
CA ASP A 725 33.16 -8.89 17.86
C ASP A 725 33.21 -10.38 17.50
N ASP A 726 32.06 -10.97 17.15
CA ASP A 726 31.89 -12.41 16.95
C ASP A 726 31.04 -12.66 15.70
N PRO A 727 31.58 -13.33 14.66
CA PRO A 727 30.83 -13.60 13.44
C PRO A 727 29.60 -14.51 13.65
N ALA A 728 29.48 -15.17 14.81
CA ALA A 728 28.29 -15.91 15.20
C ALA A 728 27.21 -15.06 15.91
N ALA A 729 27.53 -13.82 16.27
CA ALA A 729 26.64 -12.88 16.94
C ALA A 729 26.63 -11.53 16.18
N PRO A 730 25.94 -11.46 15.03
CA PRO A 730 25.98 -10.29 14.16
C PRO A 730 25.47 -9.04 14.86
N GLN A 731 26.13 -7.90 14.58
CA GLN A 731 25.79 -6.57 15.08
C GLN A 731 25.62 -6.55 16.61
N LYS A 732 26.73 -6.45 17.34
CA LYS A 732 26.79 -6.34 18.81
C LYS A 732 26.26 -4.99 19.30
N VAL A 733 26.70 -3.90 18.66
CA VAL A 733 26.31 -2.51 18.98
C VAL A 733 26.03 -1.75 17.69
N LEU A 734 25.02 -0.88 17.70
CA LEU A 734 24.83 0.15 16.68
C LEU A 734 24.81 1.51 17.36
N MET A 735 25.73 2.38 16.97
CA MET A 735 25.71 3.80 17.32
C MET A 735 25.08 4.60 16.19
N SER A 736 24.54 5.78 16.50
CA SER A 736 23.97 6.68 15.52
C SER A 736 24.26 8.13 15.85
N SER A 737 24.52 8.91 14.81
CA SER A 737 24.49 10.38 14.88
C SER A 737 23.09 10.90 15.22
N SER A 738 22.02 10.15 14.89
CA SER A 738 20.66 10.39 15.36
C SER A 738 20.34 9.62 16.64
N VAL A 739 20.33 10.32 17.78
CA VAL A 739 19.99 9.72 19.09
C VAL A 739 18.54 9.23 19.18
N SER A 740 17.67 9.68 18.28
CA SER A 740 16.27 9.28 18.18
C SER A 740 16.00 8.44 16.94
N ARG A 741 17.02 7.78 16.38
CA ARG A 741 16.93 6.99 15.14
C ARG A 741 15.73 6.05 15.19
N ALA A 742 14.92 6.13 14.15
CA ALA A 742 13.98 5.09 13.77
C ALA A 742 14.34 4.64 12.36
N TRP A 743 14.51 3.34 12.18
CA TRP A 743 14.97 2.78 10.91
C TRP A 743 13.95 3.09 9.79
N GLY A 744 14.42 3.66 8.68
CA GLY A 744 13.57 4.07 7.56
C GLY A 744 12.65 5.28 7.82
N ASP A 745 12.87 6.05 8.91
CA ASP A 745 12.12 7.29 9.23
C ASP A 745 13.01 8.52 9.00
N PRO A 746 12.89 9.21 7.83
CA PRO A 746 13.68 10.39 7.51
C PRO A 746 13.50 11.56 8.47
N THR A 747 12.40 11.61 9.24
CA THR A 747 12.18 12.68 10.23
C THR A 747 13.17 12.60 11.39
N THR A 748 13.86 11.46 11.54
CA THR A 748 14.93 11.27 12.53
C THR A 748 16.31 11.64 12.00
N PHE A 749 16.47 11.93 10.71
CA PHE A 749 17.77 12.30 10.14
C PHE A 749 18.18 13.72 10.54
N GLY A 750 19.48 13.93 10.71
CA GLY A 750 20.09 15.25 10.81
C GLY A 750 20.17 15.96 9.46
N ILE A 751 20.90 17.07 9.40
CA ILE A 751 21.08 17.85 8.16
C ILE A 751 22.55 17.85 7.74
N LEU A 752 22.83 17.36 6.54
CA LEU A 752 24.07 17.61 5.82
C LEU A 752 23.96 18.97 5.12
N GLU A 753 24.80 19.94 5.46
CA GLU A 753 24.80 21.27 4.85
C GLU A 753 26.09 21.50 4.05
N LEU A 754 25.95 21.78 2.76
CA LEU A 754 27.09 22.10 1.88
C LEU A 754 27.53 23.55 2.11
N LYS A 755 28.81 23.77 2.46
CA LYS A 755 29.41 25.09 2.73
C LYS A 755 30.64 25.40 1.89
#